data_AF-A0AAU2E5M4-F1
#
_entry.id   AF-A0AAU2E5M4-F1
#
_cell.length_a   1.000
_cell.length_b   1.000
_cell.length_c   1.000
_cell.angle_alpha   90.00
_cell.angle_beta   90.00
_cell.angle_gamma   90.00
#
_symmetry.space_group_name_H-M   'P 1'
#
loop_
_entity.id
_entity.type
_entity.pdbx_description
1 polymer ?
#
loop_
_entity_poly.entity_id
_entity_poly.type
_entity_poly.pdbx_seq_one_letter_code
_entity_poly.pdbx_strand_id
1 'polypeptide(L)'
;MQIRRASAVAGSLLAVAALLAAAPAPAAERVSAVRGAGTQRPIGPDPAFTVLTHGNLTMASNSVLACDDSQGDDCNDNSYNNGRTKWVKSDPAAPGNTASAATLTIPAGSTVRSARLYWQLNPDGTSVTSTSGDAGKADQVELKVPGASGYQRLTADTYDWFDQQTGGTPPKPITAHAGVKDVTALVQAAGGGSYTVADLQACQGRSSTADFGGQNVGCWGGWSLVVAYENPAEPLRYLQVWDGYQLVRPPNPTATLTLTGIRTPAGRAPAATMGVGVGDGDTPIAGDSLEVGADVGSLQKLLMPTPSGTVVGDNAFTGRIDRVAADGTGTNLTDRDPSPVNNLGYDARMIDVTGKIPAGSSQAVLRITGEGDALHPQFVWLALEAVEPDLQIVKANTPPGRTDDNPPGNVEAGGEITYTFTLTNARKDGTSNDLDTATAVTLTDTLPTGTAFVAGSNPACSAAGQVVTCTAADLAAGASATLAFRAVVDPSTAVGTKLDDTARLSFAGQQTGRTQQRTSNTVRNTVLAAPAYRIVKTADRTVAGPGDRVGYRLEITNTGTVPIGSLEVRDDLVGLLDDASFNSDETAGTGHAGYRPTVLSWTGDLAPGQQAVVTYSVTVYTGGTGNHNLRNTVTADRTGGNCLPGSTDPACVVVVPVIEPSPTPSPAPSPDPSPTTDPTPSPSPTATPDGGRDGHLPDTGATTLLGTLFAVAGLGLGVLFVVASRRRRH
;
A
#
# COMPACT_ATOMS: atom_id res chain seq x y z
N MET A 1 -42.29 40.30 -46.84
CA MET A 1 -41.56 39.07 -47.19
C MET A 1 -40.13 39.46 -47.49
N GLN A 2 -39.15 39.01 -46.70
CA GLN A 2 -37.73 39.36 -46.83
C GLN A 2 -36.88 38.09 -46.85
N ILE A 3 -35.87 38.03 -47.72
CA ILE A 3 -34.52 37.54 -47.39
C ILE A 3 -33.52 38.49 -48.07
N ARG A 4 -32.43 38.85 -47.39
CA ARG A 4 -31.31 39.64 -47.94
C ARG A 4 -30.05 38.78 -48.01
N ARG A 5 -29.09 39.20 -48.85
CA ARG A 5 -27.71 38.69 -48.88
C ARG A 5 -27.01 38.89 -47.52
N ALA A 6 -26.14 37.96 -47.13
CA ALA A 6 -24.81 38.25 -46.57
C ALA A 6 -23.96 36.97 -46.44
N SER A 7 -22.64 37.13 -46.39
CA SER A 7 -21.65 36.07 -46.11
C SER A 7 -21.64 35.66 -44.63
N ALA A 8 -21.09 34.48 -44.32
CA ALA A 8 -20.77 34.06 -42.96
C ALA A 8 -19.26 33.79 -42.79
N VAL A 9 -18.72 34.14 -41.63
CA VAL A 9 -17.32 33.95 -41.20
C VAL A 9 -17.35 33.60 -39.70
N ALA A 10 -16.30 32.92 -39.22
CA ALA A 10 -16.09 32.47 -37.82
C ALA A 10 -16.94 31.25 -37.39
N GLY A 11 -16.53 30.47 -36.38
CA GLY A 11 -15.39 30.70 -35.46
C GLY A 11 -14.58 29.45 -35.12
N SER A 12 -13.38 29.70 -34.58
CA SER A 12 -12.39 28.67 -34.21
C SER A 12 -12.69 28.04 -32.84
N LEU A 13 -12.22 26.81 -32.64
CA LEU A 13 -12.08 26.18 -31.32
C LEU A 13 -10.65 25.65 -31.17
N LEU A 14 -9.97 26.01 -30.08
CA LEU A 14 -8.57 25.67 -29.85
C LEU A 14 -8.42 24.24 -29.33
N ALA A 15 -7.50 23.48 -29.92
CA ALA A 15 -6.89 22.30 -29.31
C ALA A 15 -5.41 22.63 -29.01
N VAL A 16 -5.09 22.93 -27.75
CA VAL A 16 -3.71 23.23 -27.34
C VAL A 16 -2.97 21.91 -27.11
N ALA A 17 -2.27 21.44 -28.14
CA ALA A 17 -1.32 20.32 -28.00
C ALA A 17 -0.07 20.82 -27.27
N ALA A 18 0.11 20.44 -26.01
CA ALA A 18 1.29 20.78 -25.23
C ALA A 18 2.49 19.94 -25.69
N LEU A 19 3.44 20.55 -26.42
CA LEU A 19 4.75 19.95 -26.66
C LEU A 19 5.54 19.90 -25.35
N LEU A 20 5.63 18.72 -24.72
CA LEU A 20 6.78 18.44 -23.87
C LEU A 20 7.98 18.15 -24.78
N ALA A 21 8.77 19.19 -25.05
CA ALA A 21 10.10 19.02 -25.61
C ALA A 21 10.95 18.27 -24.56
N ALA A 22 11.29 17.01 -24.83
CA ALA A 22 12.20 16.26 -23.98
C ALA A 22 13.58 16.95 -24.00
N ALA A 23 14.04 17.43 -22.85
CA ALA A 23 15.38 17.97 -22.72
C ALA A 23 16.40 16.83 -22.96
N PRO A 24 17.42 17.02 -23.81
CA PRO A 24 18.46 16.03 -23.98
C PRO A 24 19.22 15.87 -22.66
N ALA A 25 19.44 14.62 -22.24
CA ALA A 25 20.25 14.34 -21.05
C ALA A 25 21.69 14.84 -21.29
N PRO A 26 22.34 15.48 -20.29
CA PRO A 26 23.72 15.90 -20.42
C PRO A 26 24.63 14.67 -20.47
N ALA A 27 25.32 14.48 -21.59
CA ALA A 27 26.30 13.42 -21.78
C ALA A 27 27.72 13.90 -21.43
N ALA A 28 28.52 12.98 -20.89
CA ALA A 28 29.87 13.19 -20.36
C ALA A 28 29.94 14.11 -19.11
N GLU A 29 30.95 14.01 -18.23
CA GLU A 29 32.21 13.28 -18.37
C GLU A 29 32.67 12.65 -17.04
N ARG A 30 33.08 11.38 -17.10
CA ARG A 30 34.27 10.83 -16.42
C ARG A 30 34.55 9.43 -16.94
N VAL A 31 35.64 9.26 -17.68
CA VAL A 31 36.28 7.95 -17.82
C VAL A 31 36.93 7.64 -16.47
N SER A 32 36.18 6.96 -15.60
CA SER A 32 36.81 6.22 -14.50
C SER A 32 37.71 5.14 -15.11
N ALA A 33 38.85 4.87 -14.48
CA ALA A 33 39.60 3.67 -14.81
C ALA A 33 38.69 2.44 -14.66
N VAL A 34 38.85 1.46 -15.55
CA VAL A 34 38.05 0.23 -15.52
C VAL A 34 38.29 -0.47 -14.19
N ARG A 35 37.21 -0.75 -13.45
CA ARG A 35 37.28 -1.33 -12.11
C ARG A 35 37.92 -2.72 -12.20
N GLY A 36 38.97 -2.99 -11.43
CA GLY A 36 39.61 -4.31 -11.33
C GLY A 36 41.00 -4.45 -11.94
N ALA A 37 41.49 -3.46 -12.70
CA ALA A 37 42.71 -3.61 -13.50
C ALA A 37 43.95 -3.89 -12.61
N GLY A 38 44.45 -5.13 -12.64
CA GLY A 38 45.58 -5.60 -11.83
C GLY A 38 45.23 -6.05 -10.42
N THR A 39 43.95 -6.30 -10.10
CA THR A 39 43.51 -6.76 -8.77
C THR A 39 42.65 -8.03 -8.83
N GLN A 40 43.09 -9.09 -8.14
CA GLN A 40 42.21 -10.16 -7.67
C GLN A 40 41.13 -9.58 -6.74
N ARG A 41 39.87 -9.93 -6.99
CA ARG A 41 38.70 -9.34 -6.34
C ARG A 41 37.66 -10.41 -5.97
N PRO A 42 37.30 -10.58 -4.69
CA PRO A 42 36.23 -11.50 -4.30
C PRO A 42 34.91 -11.21 -5.00
N ILE A 43 34.11 -12.27 -5.20
CA ILE A 43 32.71 -12.13 -5.65
C ILE A 43 31.91 -11.50 -4.50
N GLY A 44 31.14 -10.45 -4.80
CA GLY A 44 30.36 -9.71 -3.81
C GLY A 44 31.22 -8.86 -2.85
N PRO A 45 30.79 -8.64 -1.59
CA PRO A 45 29.55 -9.13 -0.99
C PRO A 45 28.29 -8.47 -1.56
N ASP A 46 28.42 -7.24 -2.07
CA ASP A 46 27.30 -6.50 -2.65
C ASP A 46 26.87 -7.10 -4.00
N PRO A 47 25.55 -7.22 -4.28
CA PRO A 47 25.07 -7.66 -5.58
C PRO A 47 25.29 -6.59 -6.65
N ALA A 48 25.84 -7.00 -7.78
CA ALA A 48 26.00 -6.20 -8.99
C ALA A 48 24.65 -5.91 -9.69
N PHE A 49 23.62 -6.70 -9.41
CA PHE A 49 22.23 -6.41 -9.76
C PHE A 49 21.29 -7.05 -8.72
N THR A 50 20.20 -6.36 -8.34
CA THR A 50 19.17 -6.90 -7.45
C THR A 50 17.79 -6.31 -7.79
N VAL A 51 16.77 -7.16 -7.92
CA VAL A 51 15.36 -6.75 -8.05
C VAL A 51 14.44 -7.79 -7.41
N LEU A 52 13.26 -7.35 -6.95
CA LEU A 52 12.18 -8.22 -6.50
C LEU A 52 10.98 -8.03 -7.42
N THR A 53 10.72 -9.00 -8.30
CA THR A 53 9.68 -8.91 -9.33
C THR A 53 9.17 -10.30 -9.76
N HIS A 54 8.05 -10.34 -10.48
CA HIS A 54 7.55 -11.56 -11.11
C HIS A 54 8.41 -11.89 -12.32
N GLY A 55 9.09 -13.03 -12.35
CA GLY A 55 10.07 -13.34 -13.40
C GLY A 55 11.31 -14.07 -12.88
N ASN A 56 12.35 -14.15 -13.70
CA ASN A 56 13.46 -15.08 -13.49
C ASN A 56 14.82 -14.56 -13.98
N LEU A 57 15.87 -15.30 -13.62
CA LEU A 57 17.18 -15.23 -14.26
C LEU A 57 17.35 -16.37 -15.26
N THR A 58 18.05 -16.10 -16.35
CA THR A 58 18.44 -17.07 -17.37
C THR A 58 19.81 -16.73 -17.91
N MET A 59 20.47 -17.70 -18.56
CA MET A 59 21.85 -17.56 -19.01
C MET A 59 22.08 -18.29 -20.34
N ALA A 60 22.82 -17.66 -21.24
CA ALA A 60 23.38 -18.27 -22.44
C ALA A 60 24.91 -18.19 -22.38
N SER A 61 25.60 -19.31 -22.59
CA SER A 61 27.05 -19.42 -22.37
C SER A 61 27.71 -20.31 -23.41
N ASN A 62 28.97 -20.03 -23.74
CA ASN A 62 29.83 -20.96 -24.49
C ASN A 62 31.32 -20.73 -24.17
N SER A 63 32.16 -21.73 -24.43
CA SER A 63 33.63 -21.55 -24.46
C SER A 63 34.09 -21.12 -25.85
N VAL A 64 35.37 -20.76 -25.99
CA VAL A 64 36.03 -20.53 -27.29
C VAL A 64 37.22 -21.47 -27.51
N LEU A 65 37.32 -22.54 -26.72
CA LEU A 65 38.40 -23.52 -26.77
C LEU A 65 37.87 -24.94 -26.99
N ALA A 66 38.64 -25.72 -27.74
CA ALA A 66 38.49 -27.15 -27.92
C ALA A 66 39.84 -27.85 -27.75
N CYS A 67 39.83 -29.16 -27.52
CA CYS A 67 41.06 -29.97 -27.46
C CYS A 67 41.77 -30.02 -28.84
N ASP A 68 43.11 -30.01 -28.85
CA ASP A 68 43.96 -29.96 -30.06
C ASP A 68 44.81 -31.23 -30.23
N ASP A 69 44.15 -32.22 -30.85
CA ASP A 69 44.64 -33.49 -31.36
C ASP A 69 45.79 -33.41 -32.38
N SER A 70 46.19 -32.22 -32.88
CA SER A 70 47.16 -32.11 -33.99
C SER A 70 48.61 -32.54 -33.64
N GLN A 71 48.85 -33.04 -32.43
CA GLN A 71 50.10 -33.70 -32.02
C GLN A 71 49.88 -35.08 -31.37
N GLY A 72 48.69 -35.67 -31.51
CA GLY A 72 48.36 -36.99 -30.95
C GLY A 72 47.85 -36.96 -29.50
N ASP A 73 47.32 -35.83 -29.04
CA ASP A 73 46.59 -35.76 -27.77
C ASP A 73 45.17 -36.35 -27.94
N ASP A 74 44.76 -37.29 -27.08
CA ASP A 74 43.46 -37.97 -27.17
C ASP A 74 42.29 -37.06 -26.75
N CYS A 75 41.66 -36.40 -27.72
CA CYS A 75 40.52 -35.53 -27.50
C CYS A 75 39.21 -36.30 -27.26
N ASN A 76 38.67 -36.19 -26.06
CA ASN A 76 37.42 -36.81 -25.61
C ASN A 76 36.81 -36.00 -24.44
N ASP A 77 35.63 -36.40 -23.95
CA ASP A 77 34.94 -35.66 -22.90
C ASP A 77 35.66 -35.66 -21.53
N ASN A 78 36.65 -36.54 -21.31
CA ASN A 78 37.53 -36.52 -20.15
C ASN A 78 38.89 -35.83 -20.42
N SER A 79 39.05 -35.09 -21.52
CA SER A 79 40.29 -34.33 -21.78
C SER A 79 40.48 -33.19 -20.78
N TYR A 80 41.73 -33.02 -20.34
CA TYR A 80 42.16 -31.93 -19.47
C TYR A 80 42.37 -30.62 -20.26
N ASN A 81 42.03 -29.47 -19.70
CA ASN A 81 42.40 -28.15 -20.23
C ASN A 81 43.92 -27.87 -20.13
N ASN A 82 44.61 -28.66 -19.28
CA ASN A 82 46.05 -28.78 -19.15
C ASN A 82 46.70 -29.54 -20.32
N GLY A 83 45.90 -30.22 -21.16
CA GLY A 83 46.28 -30.73 -22.48
C GLY A 83 46.47 -29.60 -23.50
N ARG A 84 46.65 -29.95 -24.78
CA ARG A 84 46.76 -28.96 -25.85
C ARG A 84 45.38 -28.50 -26.31
N THR A 85 45.18 -27.20 -26.49
CA THR A 85 43.93 -26.57 -26.90
C THR A 85 44.07 -25.78 -28.21
N LYS A 86 42.96 -25.64 -28.93
CA LYS A 86 42.82 -24.83 -30.14
C LYS A 86 41.59 -23.94 -30.05
N TRP A 87 41.66 -22.79 -30.72
CA TRP A 87 40.55 -21.85 -30.81
C TRP A 87 39.37 -22.42 -31.60
N VAL A 88 38.18 -22.12 -31.09
CA VAL A 88 36.90 -22.31 -31.76
C VAL A 88 36.56 -21.05 -32.56
N LYS A 89 36.20 -21.22 -33.83
CA LYS A 89 35.78 -20.15 -34.74
C LYS A 89 34.51 -20.57 -35.50
N SER A 90 33.36 -20.57 -34.84
CA SER A 90 32.10 -21.05 -35.46
C SER A 90 31.54 -20.11 -36.52
N ASP A 91 31.77 -18.79 -36.40
CA ASP A 91 31.52 -17.82 -37.47
C ASP A 91 32.86 -17.38 -38.11
N PRO A 92 33.20 -17.84 -39.32
CA PRO A 92 34.44 -17.48 -40.02
C PRO A 92 34.53 -16.00 -40.44
N ALA A 93 33.43 -15.25 -40.43
CA ALA A 93 33.39 -13.83 -40.76
C ALA A 93 33.49 -12.92 -39.52
N ALA A 94 33.48 -13.49 -38.31
CA ALA A 94 33.68 -12.74 -37.07
C ALA A 94 35.11 -12.19 -36.95
N PRO A 95 35.33 -11.00 -36.38
CA PRO A 95 36.69 -10.49 -36.14
C PRO A 95 37.47 -11.36 -35.14
N GLY A 96 38.79 -11.20 -35.10
CA GLY A 96 39.67 -11.97 -34.22
C GLY A 96 39.84 -13.44 -34.60
N ASN A 97 40.47 -14.22 -33.73
CA ASN A 97 40.76 -15.65 -33.99
C ASN A 97 39.75 -16.61 -33.33
N THR A 98 38.94 -16.13 -32.39
CA THR A 98 37.88 -16.90 -31.72
C THR A 98 36.49 -16.43 -32.13
N ALA A 99 35.50 -17.33 -32.07
CA ALA A 99 34.08 -17.05 -32.18
C ALA A 99 33.26 -18.27 -31.69
N SER A 100 32.30 -18.06 -30.79
CA SER A 100 31.30 -19.07 -30.42
C SER A 100 29.94 -18.43 -30.10
N ALA A 101 28.87 -19.18 -30.28
CA ALA A 101 27.49 -18.70 -30.12
C ALA A 101 26.70 -19.50 -29.09
N ALA A 102 25.69 -18.90 -28.48
CA ALA A 102 24.71 -19.56 -27.61
C ALA A 102 23.33 -18.90 -27.70
N THR A 103 22.27 -19.70 -27.56
CA THR A 103 20.88 -19.24 -27.65
C THR A 103 20.38 -18.77 -26.28
N LEU A 104 20.01 -17.49 -26.20
CA LEU A 104 19.34 -16.90 -25.04
C LEU A 104 17.83 -17.06 -25.16
N THR A 105 17.26 -18.00 -24.38
CA THR A 105 15.81 -18.18 -24.29
C THR A 105 15.21 -17.24 -23.25
N ILE A 106 14.41 -16.28 -23.72
CA ILE A 106 13.57 -15.38 -22.90
C ILE A 106 12.10 -15.74 -23.18
N PRO A 107 11.24 -15.94 -22.17
CA PRO A 107 9.82 -16.22 -22.40
C PRO A 107 9.08 -15.07 -23.11
N ALA A 108 8.02 -15.41 -23.84
CA ALA A 108 7.16 -14.43 -24.50
C ALA A 108 6.44 -13.55 -23.47
N GLY A 109 6.31 -12.25 -23.78
CA GLY A 109 5.73 -11.24 -22.87
C GLY A 109 6.67 -10.74 -21.78
N SER A 110 7.90 -11.26 -21.68
CA SER A 110 8.88 -10.80 -20.70
C SER A 110 9.49 -9.43 -21.04
N THR A 111 9.80 -8.64 -20.02
CA THR A 111 10.59 -7.40 -20.10
C THR A 111 11.97 -7.61 -19.48
N VAL A 112 13.04 -7.38 -20.24
CA VAL A 112 14.43 -7.48 -19.73
C VAL A 112 14.70 -6.36 -18.72
N ARG A 113 15.10 -6.73 -17.50
CA ARG A 113 15.42 -5.82 -16.39
C ARG A 113 16.92 -5.59 -16.21
N SER A 114 17.75 -6.56 -16.59
CA SER A 114 19.21 -6.45 -16.67
C SER A 114 19.77 -7.52 -17.59
N ALA A 115 20.79 -7.21 -18.37
CA ALA A 115 21.60 -8.19 -19.09
C ALA A 115 23.09 -7.83 -18.99
N ARG A 116 23.90 -8.75 -18.46
CA ARG A 116 25.33 -8.56 -18.24
C ARG A 116 26.09 -9.66 -18.99
N LEU A 117 26.99 -9.25 -19.88
CA LEU A 117 27.91 -10.14 -20.57
C LEU A 117 29.18 -10.29 -19.74
N TYR A 118 29.44 -11.50 -19.29
CA TYR A 118 30.66 -11.92 -18.61
C TYR A 118 31.55 -12.67 -19.59
N TRP A 119 32.86 -12.43 -19.55
CA TRP A 119 33.86 -13.30 -20.16
C TRP A 119 35.07 -13.45 -19.27
N GLN A 120 35.77 -14.58 -19.38
CA GLN A 120 37.06 -14.78 -18.72
C GLN A 120 37.95 -15.74 -19.49
N LEU A 121 39.26 -15.64 -19.24
CA LEU A 121 40.31 -16.35 -19.97
C LEU A 121 41.65 -16.36 -19.22
N ASN A 122 42.50 -17.32 -19.60
CA ASN A 122 43.95 -17.22 -19.53
C ASN A 122 44.47 -17.01 -20.97
N PRO A 123 45.31 -16.00 -21.27
CA PRO A 123 45.83 -15.75 -22.62
C PRO A 123 47.15 -16.48 -22.93
N ASP A 124 47.87 -16.99 -21.93
CA ASP A 124 49.31 -17.28 -21.98
C ASP A 124 49.64 -18.72 -22.44
N GLY A 125 49.66 -18.92 -23.77
CA GLY A 125 50.06 -20.18 -24.40
C GLY A 125 51.58 -20.39 -24.38
N THR A 126 52.08 -21.14 -23.38
CA THR A 126 53.52 -21.39 -23.20
C THR A 126 54.14 -22.30 -24.26
N SER A 127 53.35 -23.15 -24.93
CA SER A 127 53.84 -24.00 -26.04
C SER A 127 53.75 -23.35 -27.43
N VAL A 128 53.00 -22.26 -27.61
CA VAL A 128 52.83 -21.53 -28.89
C VAL A 128 52.75 -20.01 -28.67
N THR A 129 53.76 -19.45 -28.01
CA THR A 129 53.78 -18.05 -27.54
C THR A 129 53.52 -16.98 -28.62
N SER A 130 53.83 -17.25 -29.89
CA SER A 130 53.61 -16.32 -31.01
C SER A 130 52.21 -16.37 -31.63
N THR A 131 51.35 -17.31 -31.23
CA THR A 131 49.98 -17.46 -31.75
C THR A 131 48.94 -17.67 -30.66
N SER A 132 49.25 -17.30 -29.42
CA SER A 132 48.28 -17.29 -28.31
C SER A 132 47.49 -15.98 -28.26
N GLY A 133 46.59 -15.84 -27.28
CA GLY A 133 45.79 -14.62 -27.07
C GLY A 133 46.63 -13.42 -26.62
N ASP A 134 46.14 -12.21 -26.93
CA ASP A 134 46.78 -10.95 -26.53
C ASP A 134 46.15 -10.42 -25.22
N ALA A 135 46.87 -10.55 -24.10
CA ALA A 135 46.47 -10.01 -22.80
C ALA A 135 46.17 -8.48 -22.84
N GLY A 136 46.79 -7.75 -23.76
CA GLY A 136 46.55 -6.33 -24.01
C GLY A 136 45.23 -6.00 -24.71
N LYS A 137 44.44 -7.02 -25.09
CA LYS A 137 43.07 -6.89 -25.62
C LYS A 137 42.01 -7.67 -24.83
N ALA A 138 42.38 -8.33 -23.71
CA ALA A 138 41.48 -9.17 -22.94
C ALA A 138 40.37 -8.38 -22.20
N ASP A 139 40.47 -7.04 -22.15
CA ASP A 139 39.42 -6.11 -21.70
C ASP A 139 38.27 -5.94 -22.71
N GLN A 140 38.36 -6.60 -23.87
CA GLN A 140 37.46 -6.42 -25.01
C GLN A 140 37.01 -7.75 -25.64
N VAL A 141 35.82 -7.72 -26.22
CA VAL A 141 35.25 -8.78 -27.07
C VAL A 141 34.43 -8.16 -28.21
N GLU A 142 34.10 -8.95 -29.22
CA GLU A 142 33.17 -8.61 -30.29
C GLU A 142 31.83 -9.30 -30.04
N LEU A 143 30.72 -8.56 -29.99
CA LEU A 143 29.37 -9.12 -29.83
C LEU A 143 28.53 -8.96 -31.10
N LYS A 144 27.88 -10.05 -31.53
CA LYS A 144 26.82 -10.07 -32.55
C LYS A 144 25.54 -10.56 -31.89
N VAL A 145 24.52 -9.72 -31.91
CA VAL A 145 23.20 -9.97 -31.29
C VAL A 145 22.24 -10.60 -32.30
N PRO A 146 21.12 -11.22 -31.85
CA PRO A 146 20.11 -11.79 -32.75
C PRO A 146 19.69 -10.82 -33.86
N GLY A 147 19.73 -11.30 -35.11
CA GLY A 147 19.35 -10.53 -36.30
C GLY A 147 20.38 -9.48 -36.77
N ALA A 148 21.49 -9.26 -36.06
CA ALA A 148 22.52 -8.31 -36.49
C ALA A 148 23.34 -8.83 -37.69
N SER A 149 23.61 -7.94 -38.65
CA SER A 149 24.40 -8.22 -39.86
C SER A 149 25.93 -8.18 -39.63
N GLY A 150 26.39 -7.83 -38.44
CA GLY A 150 27.80 -7.67 -38.10
C GLY A 150 28.04 -7.63 -36.59
N TYR A 151 29.30 -7.48 -36.21
CA TYR A 151 29.77 -7.44 -34.83
C TYR A 151 29.96 -6.00 -34.31
N GLN A 152 29.86 -5.83 -32.99
CA GLN A 152 30.17 -4.61 -32.27
C GLN A 152 31.28 -4.87 -31.23
N ARG A 153 32.34 -4.06 -31.30
CA ARG A 153 33.38 -4.01 -30.25
C ARG A 153 32.77 -3.58 -28.92
N LEU A 154 32.99 -4.40 -27.89
CA LEU A 154 32.65 -4.08 -26.51
C LEU A 154 33.93 -4.03 -25.66
N THR A 155 34.15 -2.91 -24.97
CA THR A 155 35.11 -2.81 -23.86
C THR A 155 34.37 -3.01 -22.54
N ALA A 156 34.99 -3.74 -21.61
CA ALA A 156 34.46 -3.98 -20.28
C ALA A 156 34.19 -2.69 -19.46
N ASP A 157 33.16 -2.72 -18.62
CA ASP A 157 32.92 -1.71 -17.56
C ASP A 157 33.66 -2.07 -16.27
N THR A 158 33.94 -3.36 -16.07
CA THR A 158 34.72 -3.92 -14.96
C THR A 158 35.60 -5.02 -15.56
N TYR A 159 36.92 -4.92 -15.33
CA TYR A 159 37.96 -5.74 -15.91
C TYR A 159 38.95 -6.09 -14.81
N ASP A 160 38.76 -7.27 -14.23
CA ASP A 160 39.60 -7.81 -13.16
C ASP A 160 40.66 -8.72 -13.78
N TRP A 161 41.95 -8.53 -13.43
CA TRP A 161 43.02 -9.44 -13.86
C TRP A 161 44.15 -9.53 -12.82
N PHE A 162 44.87 -10.65 -12.81
CA PHE A 162 46.00 -10.88 -11.92
C PHE A 162 47.02 -11.89 -12.49
N ASP A 163 48.24 -11.84 -11.95
CA ASP A 163 49.26 -12.88 -12.11
C ASP A 163 48.92 -14.06 -11.18
N GLN A 164 48.82 -15.27 -11.72
CA GLN A 164 48.52 -16.50 -11.01
C GLN A 164 49.72 -17.07 -10.23
N GLN A 165 50.91 -16.49 -10.36
CA GLN A 165 52.16 -16.83 -9.64
C GLN A 165 52.50 -18.33 -9.70
N THR A 166 52.48 -18.89 -10.90
CA THR A 166 52.67 -20.32 -11.15
C THR A 166 54.13 -20.69 -11.36
N GLY A 167 54.67 -21.52 -10.47
CA GLY A 167 55.95 -22.22 -10.63
C GLY A 167 57.23 -21.37 -10.59
N GLY A 168 58.25 -21.87 -9.88
CA GLY A 168 59.63 -21.34 -9.93
C GLY A 168 59.92 -20.09 -9.08
N THR A 169 61.19 -19.67 -9.10
CA THR A 169 61.70 -18.48 -8.39
C THR A 169 62.72 -17.75 -9.28
N PRO A 170 62.45 -16.52 -9.77
CA PRO A 170 61.15 -15.83 -9.70
C PRO A 170 60.06 -16.61 -10.45
N PRO A 171 58.77 -16.42 -10.09
CA PRO A 171 57.67 -17.05 -10.80
C PRO A 171 57.58 -16.56 -12.25
N LYS A 172 57.06 -17.41 -13.14
CA LYS A 172 56.64 -16.95 -14.47
C LYS A 172 55.23 -16.34 -14.36
N PRO A 173 55.00 -15.13 -14.89
CA PRO A 173 53.64 -14.59 -14.95
C PRO A 173 52.83 -15.39 -15.96
N ILE A 174 51.85 -16.15 -15.45
CA ILE A 174 50.72 -16.65 -16.22
C ILE A 174 49.51 -15.91 -15.67
N THR A 175 48.75 -15.28 -16.55
CA THR A 175 47.73 -14.31 -16.17
C THR A 175 46.32 -14.89 -16.25
N ALA A 176 45.44 -14.35 -15.41
CA ALA A 176 44.00 -14.63 -15.47
C ALA A 176 43.28 -13.30 -15.68
N HIS A 177 42.34 -13.27 -16.62
CA HIS A 177 41.62 -12.06 -17.03
C HIS A 177 40.11 -12.28 -17.10
N ALA A 178 39.33 -11.32 -16.61
CA ALA A 178 37.88 -11.34 -16.64
C ALA A 178 37.30 -9.97 -16.97
N GLY A 179 36.37 -9.91 -17.92
CA GLY A 179 35.63 -8.71 -18.28
C GLY A 179 34.13 -8.84 -18.04
N VAL A 180 33.49 -7.72 -17.70
CA VAL A 180 32.04 -7.60 -17.51
C VAL A 180 31.55 -6.37 -18.28
N LYS A 181 30.46 -6.54 -19.04
CA LYS A 181 29.79 -5.45 -19.77
C LYS A 181 28.29 -5.46 -19.52
N ASP A 182 27.72 -4.32 -19.12
CA ASP A 182 26.27 -4.13 -19.20
C ASP A 182 25.85 -4.03 -20.67
N VAL A 183 25.00 -4.97 -21.08
CA VAL A 183 24.43 -5.08 -22.43
C VAL A 183 22.90 -5.01 -22.40
N THR A 184 22.31 -4.52 -21.30
CA THR A 184 20.86 -4.46 -21.06
C THR A 184 20.11 -3.82 -22.23
N ALA A 185 20.60 -2.70 -22.75
CA ALA A 185 20.00 -2.01 -23.89
C ALA A 185 20.06 -2.81 -25.21
N LEU A 186 21.14 -3.59 -25.42
CA LEU A 186 21.30 -4.43 -26.61
C LEU A 186 20.35 -5.64 -26.55
N VAL A 187 20.22 -6.27 -25.38
CA VAL A 187 19.32 -7.42 -25.18
C VAL A 187 17.85 -6.99 -25.12
N GLN A 188 17.55 -5.79 -24.62
CA GLN A 188 16.21 -5.19 -24.75
C GLN A 188 15.81 -4.93 -26.21
N ALA A 189 16.76 -4.58 -27.08
CA ALA A 189 16.50 -4.32 -28.50
C ALA A 189 16.44 -5.61 -29.35
N ALA A 190 17.30 -6.59 -29.09
CA ALA A 190 17.41 -7.83 -29.88
C ALA A 190 16.56 -9.00 -29.34
N GLY A 191 16.21 -9.00 -28.05
CA GLY A 191 15.39 -10.04 -27.42
C GLY A 191 16.10 -11.38 -27.24
N GLY A 192 15.33 -12.47 -27.24
CA GLY A 192 15.86 -13.83 -27.21
C GLY A 192 16.30 -14.32 -28.59
N GLY A 193 17.30 -15.21 -28.63
CA GLY A 193 17.87 -15.73 -29.88
C GLY A 193 19.36 -16.08 -29.72
N SER A 194 20.04 -16.39 -30.83
CA SER A 194 21.48 -16.68 -30.83
C SER A 194 22.30 -15.39 -30.69
N TYR A 195 23.15 -15.34 -29.66
CA TYR A 195 24.20 -14.34 -29.46
C TYR A 195 25.55 -14.98 -29.78
N THR A 196 26.44 -14.27 -30.48
CA THR A 196 27.80 -14.74 -30.80
C THR A 196 28.83 -13.80 -30.23
N VAL A 197 29.79 -14.34 -29.47
CA VAL A 197 30.94 -13.61 -28.92
C VAL A 197 32.21 -14.05 -29.65
N ALA A 198 33.04 -13.09 -30.05
CA ALA A 198 34.26 -13.30 -30.83
C ALA A 198 35.42 -12.41 -30.33
N ASP A 199 36.63 -12.65 -30.84
CA ASP A 199 37.88 -12.00 -30.42
C ASP A 199 38.17 -12.06 -28.90
N LEU A 200 37.67 -13.10 -28.23
CA LEU A 200 37.99 -13.45 -26.85
C LEU A 200 39.40 -14.06 -26.83
N GLN A 201 40.35 -13.38 -26.16
CA GLN A 201 41.81 -13.62 -26.23
C GLN A 201 42.30 -14.84 -25.43
N ALA A 202 41.62 -15.98 -25.53
CA ALA A 202 42.01 -17.19 -24.80
C ALA A 202 43.34 -17.79 -25.29
N CYS A 203 44.00 -18.58 -24.43
CA CYS A 203 45.21 -19.32 -24.75
C CYS A 203 45.02 -20.22 -25.99
N GLN A 204 46.07 -20.35 -26.80
CA GLN A 204 46.23 -21.50 -27.70
C GLN A 204 47.37 -22.41 -27.21
N GLY A 205 47.24 -23.71 -27.43
CA GLY A 205 48.28 -24.70 -27.12
C GLY A 205 48.19 -25.17 -25.68
N ARG A 206 49.29 -25.08 -24.92
CA ARG A 206 49.36 -25.48 -23.52
C ARG A 206 49.79 -24.27 -22.69
N SER A 207 49.17 -24.07 -21.53
CA SER A 207 49.59 -23.12 -20.49
C SER A 207 50.17 -23.95 -19.34
N SER A 208 51.48 -24.12 -19.39
CA SER A 208 52.22 -24.98 -18.45
C SER A 208 53.64 -24.48 -18.25
N THR A 209 54.12 -24.57 -17.01
CA THR A 209 55.50 -24.18 -16.68
C THR A 209 56.47 -25.32 -17.00
N ALA A 210 56.83 -25.45 -18.28
CA ALA A 210 57.58 -26.56 -18.85
C ALA A 210 58.89 -26.94 -18.12
N ASP A 211 59.50 -26.00 -17.39
CA ASP A 211 60.75 -26.21 -16.64
C ASP A 211 60.54 -26.83 -15.24
N PHE A 212 59.31 -26.86 -14.71
CA PHE A 212 59.03 -27.03 -13.27
C PHE A 212 58.00 -28.11 -12.91
N GLY A 213 58.06 -29.26 -13.56
CA GLY A 213 57.52 -30.51 -12.99
C GLY A 213 56.00 -30.66 -12.94
N GLY A 214 55.25 -29.90 -13.75
CA GLY A 214 53.82 -30.15 -13.99
C GLY A 214 52.83 -29.28 -13.20
N GLN A 215 53.28 -28.18 -12.59
CA GLN A 215 52.34 -27.13 -12.16
C GLN A 215 51.82 -26.37 -13.40
N ASN A 216 50.59 -26.72 -13.75
CA ASN A 216 49.82 -26.20 -14.88
C ASN A 216 48.55 -25.53 -14.32
N VAL A 217 47.97 -24.61 -15.08
CA VAL A 217 46.73 -23.88 -14.75
C VAL A 217 45.86 -23.75 -16.00
N GLY A 218 45.90 -24.77 -16.85
CA GLY A 218 45.04 -24.93 -18.01
C GLY A 218 45.06 -23.81 -19.06
N CYS A 219 44.41 -24.10 -20.18
CA CYS A 219 43.93 -23.08 -21.10
C CYS A 219 42.41 -23.09 -21.07
N TRP A 220 41.82 -22.07 -20.43
CA TRP A 220 40.38 -21.83 -20.44
C TRP A 220 40.04 -20.51 -21.12
N GLY A 221 38.81 -20.42 -21.63
CA GLY A 221 38.31 -19.21 -22.26
C GLY A 221 36.83 -19.34 -22.62
N GLY A 222 35.99 -18.47 -22.08
CA GLY A 222 34.54 -18.56 -22.29
C GLY A 222 33.77 -17.36 -21.77
N TRP A 223 32.48 -17.35 -22.09
CA TRP A 223 31.57 -16.24 -21.86
C TRP A 223 30.18 -16.70 -21.43
N SER A 224 29.46 -15.81 -20.74
CA SER A 224 28.10 -16.00 -20.26
C SER A 224 27.32 -14.70 -20.29
N LEU A 225 26.20 -14.68 -21.00
CA LEU A 225 25.21 -13.62 -21.01
C LEU A 225 24.14 -13.93 -19.95
N VAL A 226 24.24 -13.30 -18.78
CA VAL A 226 23.30 -13.45 -17.65
C VAL A 226 22.21 -12.40 -17.78
N VAL A 227 20.94 -12.82 -17.78
CA VAL A 227 19.79 -11.94 -18.05
C VAL A 227 18.70 -12.13 -17.00
N ALA A 228 18.35 -11.04 -16.32
CA ALA A 228 17.18 -10.95 -15.46
C ALA A 228 16.01 -10.36 -16.25
N TYR A 229 14.86 -11.03 -16.20
CA TYR A 229 13.65 -10.57 -16.87
C TYR A 229 12.43 -10.62 -15.94
N GLU A 230 11.48 -9.74 -16.20
CA GLU A 230 10.17 -9.68 -15.55
C GLU A 230 9.12 -10.28 -16.48
N ASN A 231 8.29 -11.20 -15.97
CA ASN A 231 7.13 -11.74 -16.66
C ASN A 231 5.97 -11.87 -15.66
N PRO A 232 4.85 -11.13 -15.83
CA PRO A 232 3.71 -11.19 -14.91
C PRO A 232 3.03 -12.56 -14.77
N ALA A 233 3.31 -13.53 -15.64
CA ALA A 233 2.82 -14.90 -15.54
C ALA A 233 3.70 -15.82 -14.68
N GLU A 234 4.88 -15.36 -14.23
CA GLU A 234 5.79 -16.14 -13.38
C GLU A 234 5.64 -15.80 -11.88
N PRO A 235 6.11 -16.68 -10.97
CA PRO A 235 6.21 -16.38 -9.54
C PRO A 235 7.02 -15.11 -9.25
N LEU A 236 6.70 -14.45 -8.14
CA LEU A 236 7.51 -13.38 -7.57
C LEU A 236 8.84 -13.97 -7.08
N ARG A 237 9.96 -13.34 -7.44
CA ARG A 237 11.31 -13.78 -7.04
C ARG A 237 12.21 -12.62 -6.68
N TYR A 238 13.10 -12.84 -5.70
CA TYR A 238 14.35 -12.09 -5.59
C TYR A 238 15.27 -12.56 -6.72
N LEU A 239 15.66 -11.65 -7.60
CA LEU A 239 16.61 -11.89 -8.69
C LEU A 239 17.86 -11.09 -8.40
N GLN A 240 18.97 -11.79 -8.13
CA GLN A 240 20.23 -11.18 -7.72
C GLN A 240 21.41 -11.74 -8.50
N VAL A 241 22.39 -10.89 -8.80
CA VAL A 241 23.66 -11.25 -9.46
C VAL A 241 24.81 -10.63 -8.68
N TRP A 242 25.87 -11.38 -8.43
CA TRP A 242 27.13 -10.93 -7.83
C TRP A 242 28.27 -11.26 -8.79
N ASP A 243 29.27 -10.38 -8.86
CA ASP A 243 30.49 -10.66 -9.62
C ASP A 243 31.77 -10.24 -8.89
N GLY A 244 32.86 -10.86 -9.34
CA GLY A 244 34.22 -10.79 -8.83
C GLY A 244 35.16 -11.36 -9.88
N TYR A 245 36.43 -11.48 -9.53
CA TYR A 245 37.31 -12.43 -10.18
C TYR A 245 38.47 -12.80 -9.27
N GLN A 246 38.57 -14.07 -8.91
CA GLN A 246 39.57 -14.54 -7.96
C GLN A 246 40.00 -15.97 -8.22
N LEU A 247 41.24 -16.26 -7.82
CA LEU A 247 41.81 -17.60 -7.78
C LEU A 247 41.41 -18.29 -6.47
N VAL A 248 40.94 -19.53 -6.57
CA VAL A 248 40.54 -20.40 -5.44
C VAL A 248 41.29 -21.72 -5.58
N ARG A 249 42.39 -21.87 -4.82
CA ARG A 249 43.25 -23.07 -4.83
C ARG A 249 44.06 -23.19 -3.53
N PRO A 250 44.64 -24.35 -3.19
CA PRO A 250 45.53 -24.49 -2.03
C PRO A 250 46.71 -23.47 -2.07
N PRO A 251 47.08 -22.83 -0.95
CA PRO A 251 46.63 -23.08 0.43
C PRO A 251 45.36 -22.31 0.85
N ASN A 252 44.68 -21.60 -0.06
CA ASN A 252 43.43 -20.89 0.22
C ASN A 252 42.27 -21.45 -0.65
N PRO A 253 41.89 -22.73 -0.47
CA PRO A 253 41.05 -23.49 -1.41
C PRO A 253 39.56 -23.13 -1.37
N THR A 254 39.14 -22.05 -0.71
CA THR A 254 37.71 -21.72 -0.56
C THR A 254 37.39 -20.25 -0.81
N ALA A 255 36.31 -20.01 -1.55
CA ALA A 255 35.61 -18.73 -1.63
C ALA A 255 34.20 -18.90 -1.04
N THR A 256 33.92 -18.22 0.07
CA THR A 256 32.60 -18.22 0.72
C THR A 256 31.93 -16.85 0.51
N LEU A 257 30.69 -16.85 0.03
CA LEU A 257 29.91 -15.66 -0.29
C LEU A 257 28.56 -15.70 0.43
N THR A 258 28.24 -14.64 1.18
CA THR A 258 26.93 -14.46 1.84
C THR A 258 25.99 -13.64 0.94
N LEU A 259 24.96 -14.30 0.43
CA LEU A 259 23.90 -13.74 -0.41
C LEU A 259 22.85 -13.07 0.48
N THR A 260 22.95 -11.75 0.67
CA THR A 260 22.07 -10.97 1.56
C THR A 260 20.95 -10.23 0.80
N GLY A 261 19.95 -9.77 1.54
CA GLY A 261 18.82 -9.00 0.97
C GLY A 261 17.66 -9.87 0.45
N ILE A 262 17.68 -11.17 0.73
CA ILE A 262 16.59 -12.12 0.48
C ILE A 262 15.78 -12.38 1.75
N ARG A 263 14.54 -12.87 1.62
CA ARG A 263 13.82 -13.56 2.70
C ARG A 263 13.01 -14.73 2.14
N THR A 264 13.16 -15.92 2.71
CA THR A 264 12.46 -17.13 2.23
C THR A 264 11.14 -17.37 2.99
N PRO A 265 10.14 -18.05 2.37
CA PRO A 265 8.86 -18.36 3.01
C PRO A 265 9.05 -19.01 4.38
N ALA A 266 8.27 -18.60 5.39
CA ALA A 266 8.43 -19.10 6.76
C ALA A 266 7.91 -20.54 6.94
N GLY A 267 6.92 -20.95 6.14
CA GLY A 267 6.25 -22.25 6.25
C GLY A 267 6.87 -23.39 5.43
N ARG A 268 7.72 -23.10 4.44
CA ARG A 268 8.37 -24.10 3.58
C ARG A 268 9.65 -23.57 2.94
N ALA A 269 10.47 -24.48 2.40
CA ALA A 269 11.56 -24.08 1.52
C ALA A 269 11.01 -23.40 0.24
N PRO A 270 11.68 -22.36 -0.27
CA PRO A 270 11.39 -21.75 -1.57
C PRO A 270 11.85 -22.63 -2.72
N ALA A 271 11.21 -22.48 -3.87
CA ALA A 271 11.84 -22.81 -5.15
C ALA A 271 13.03 -21.86 -5.40
N ALA A 272 14.18 -22.40 -5.78
CA ALA A 272 15.41 -21.62 -5.92
C ALA A 272 16.26 -22.14 -7.08
N THR A 273 16.69 -21.25 -7.96
CA THR A 273 17.61 -21.57 -9.06
C THR A 273 18.82 -20.65 -8.99
N MET A 274 20.01 -21.23 -9.05
CA MET A 274 21.29 -20.54 -9.01
C MET A 274 22.00 -20.71 -10.35
N GLY A 275 22.91 -19.81 -10.69
CA GLY A 275 23.89 -20.04 -11.74
C GLY A 275 25.27 -19.54 -11.34
N VAL A 276 26.30 -20.14 -11.92
CA VAL A 276 27.70 -19.84 -11.60
C VAL A 276 28.57 -19.95 -12.86
N GLY A 277 29.56 -19.07 -12.98
CA GLY A 277 30.59 -19.12 -14.03
C GLY A 277 32.00 -19.23 -13.44
N VAL A 278 32.73 -20.28 -13.82
CA VAL A 278 34.06 -20.63 -13.27
C VAL A 278 35.01 -21.02 -14.40
N GLY A 279 36.27 -20.57 -14.31
CA GLY A 279 37.36 -20.98 -15.17
C GLY A 279 38.30 -21.97 -14.47
N ASP A 280 39.10 -22.68 -15.26
CA ASP A 280 40.11 -23.66 -14.83
C ASP A 280 39.58 -24.83 -13.98
N GLY A 281 38.41 -25.38 -14.35
CA GLY A 281 37.89 -26.64 -13.79
C GLY A 281 38.05 -27.83 -14.75
N ASP A 282 38.68 -28.91 -14.29
CA ASP A 282 39.07 -30.05 -15.11
C ASP A 282 38.19 -31.29 -14.86
N THR A 283 37.77 -31.98 -15.93
CA THR A 283 36.86 -33.16 -15.82
C THR A 283 37.37 -34.28 -14.88
N PRO A 284 38.66 -34.69 -14.94
CA PRO A 284 39.10 -35.89 -14.22
C PRO A 284 39.71 -35.64 -12.84
N ILE A 285 39.80 -34.39 -12.39
CA ILE A 285 40.45 -34.02 -11.12
C ILE A 285 39.40 -33.94 -10.01
N ALA A 286 39.68 -34.49 -8.83
CA ALA A 286 38.71 -34.55 -7.72
C ALA A 286 39.22 -33.80 -6.48
N GLY A 287 38.27 -33.29 -5.69
CA GLY A 287 38.45 -32.42 -4.53
C GLY A 287 37.40 -31.30 -4.50
N ASP A 288 36.96 -30.88 -5.67
CA ASP A 288 36.25 -29.62 -5.88
C ASP A 288 34.75 -29.71 -5.62
N SER A 289 34.18 -28.65 -5.04
CA SER A 289 32.76 -28.67 -4.66
C SER A 289 32.11 -27.29 -4.59
N LEU A 290 30.79 -27.32 -4.76
CA LEU A 290 29.90 -26.18 -4.62
C LEU A 290 28.92 -26.47 -3.48
N GLU A 291 28.79 -25.58 -2.50
CA GLU A 291 27.97 -25.80 -1.30
C GLU A 291 26.96 -24.67 -1.09
N VAL A 292 25.71 -24.98 -0.72
CA VAL A 292 24.66 -23.99 -0.44
C VAL A 292 23.95 -24.27 0.89
N GLY A 293 23.62 -23.20 1.63
CA GLY A 293 22.90 -23.25 2.91
C GLY A 293 22.34 -21.88 3.32
N ALA A 294 21.79 -21.75 4.54
CA ALA A 294 21.43 -20.45 5.13
C ALA A 294 22.64 -19.73 5.76
N ASP A 295 23.65 -20.50 6.16
CA ASP A 295 24.82 -20.07 6.90
C ASP A 295 25.96 -21.08 6.71
N VAL A 296 27.16 -20.75 7.20
CA VAL A 296 28.37 -21.58 7.06
C VAL A 296 28.25 -22.97 7.70
N GLY A 297 27.42 -23.14 8.74
CA GLY A 297 27.17 -24.42 9.41
C GLY A 297 26.02 -25.25 8.80
N SER A 298 25.20 -24.66 7.93
CA SER A 298 24.11 -25.36 7.21
C SER A 298 24.41 -25.63 5.73
N LEU A 299 25.65 -25.39 5.29
CA LEU A 299 26.12 -25.68 3.94
C LEU A 299 25.98 -27.17 3.58
N GLN A 300 25.33 -27.43 2.45
CA GLN A 300 25.21 -28.75 1.83
C GLN A 300 25.98 -28.76 0.51
N LYS A 301 26.85 -29.76 0.31
CA LYS A 301 27.42 -30.04 -1.01
C LYS A 301 26.30 -30.28 -2.03
N LEU A 302 26.37 -29.56 -3.15
CA LEU A 302 25.54 -29.78 -4.31
C LEU A 302 26.10 -30.97 -5.10
N LEU A 303 25.21 -31.85 -5.54
CA LEU A 303 25.56 -32.93 -6.44
C LEU A 303 25.55 -32.42 -7.88
N MET A 304 26.50 -32.85 -8.70
CA MET A 304 26.69 -32.40 -10.08
C MET A 304 26.87 -33.57 -11.04
N PRO A 305 26.42 -33.45 -12.30
CA PRO A 305 26.70 -34.43 -13.34
C PRO A 305 28.11 -34.22 -13.95
N THR A 306 28.88 -35.31 -14.02
CA THR A 306 30.09 -35.41 -14.84
C THR A 306 29.72 -35.49 -16.35
N PRO A 307 30.70 -35.35 -17.27
CA PRO A 307 30.48 -35.59 -18.69
C PRO A 307 29.89 -36.98 -19.02
N SER A 308 30.27 -38.02 -18.26
CA SER A 308 29.68 -39.37 -18.38
C SER A 308 28.23 -39.51 -17.87
N GLY A 309 27.64 -38.43 -17.34
CA GLY A 309 26.30 -38.44 -16.72
C GLY A 309 26.26 -39.05 -15.31
N THR A 310 27.43 -39.32 -14.71
CA THR A 310 27.54 -39.81 -13.33
C THR A 310 27.36 -38.63 -12.36
N VAL A 311 26.58 -38.82 -11.30
CA VAL A 311 26.32 -37.77 -10.30
C VAL A 311 27.35 -37.88 -9.16
N VAL A 312 28.07 -36.79 -8.89
CA VAL A 312 29.19 -36.71 -7.92
C VAL A 312 29.06 -35.48 -7.01
N GLY A 313 29.82 -35.43 -5.90
CA GLY A 313 29.83 -34.31 -4.93
C GLY A 313 31.22 -33.75 -4.61
N ASP A 314 32.23 -34.24 -5.34
CA ASP A 314 33.66 -34.06 -5.16
C ASP A 314 34.39 -33.68 -6.47
N ASN A 315 33.64 -33.43 -7.55
CA ASN A 315 34.02 -32.46 -8.57
C ASN A 315 32.74 -31.74 -9.07
N ALA A 316 32.66 -30.43 -8.82
CA ALA A 316 31.56 -29.58 -9.28
C ALA A 316 31.88 -28.77 -10.56
N PHE A 317 33.10 -28.81 -11.06
CA PHE A 317 33.65 -27.97 -12.13
C PHE A 317 34.37 -28.82 -13.19
N THR A 318 33.63 -29.72 -13.83
CA THR A 318 34.08 -30.60 -14.92
C THR A 318 34.05 -29.93 -16.31
N GLY A 319 34.24 -28.61 -16.42
CA GLY A 319 34.20 -27.87 -17.68
C GLY A 319 32.86 -27.94 -18.41
N ARG A 320 31.73 -27.89 -17.69
CA ARG A 320 30.38 -28.11 -18.26
C ARG A 320 29.55 -26.84 -18.37
N ILE A 321 28.71 -26.79 -19.40
CA ILE A 321 27.70 -25.76 -19.59
C ILE A 321 26.34 -26.46 -19.68
N ASP A 322 25.68 -26.62 -18.54
CA ASP A 322 24.53 -27.50 -18.35
C ASP A 322 23.42 -26.92 -17.45
N ARG A 323 22.27 -27.60 -17.45
CA ARG A 323 21.21 -27.44 -16.45
C ARG A 323 21.23 -28.64 -15.49
N VAL A 324 21.21 -28.38 -14.18
CA VAL A 324 21.27 -29.37 -13.11
C VAL A 324 20.01 -29.28 -12.24
N ALA A 325 19.38 -30.40 -11.92
CA ALA A 325 18.21 -30.51 -11.06
C ALA A 325 18.62 -30.67 -9.58
N ALA A 326 17.67 -30.49 -8.65
CA ALA A 326 17.96 -30.52 -7.20
C ALA A 326 18.48 -31.88 -6.66
N ASP A 327 18.39 -32.95 -7.44
CA ASP A 327 18.97 -34.27 -7.15
C ASP A 327 20.40 -34.47 -7.70
N GLY A 328 20.93 -33.50 -8.45
CA GLY A 328 22.24 -33.54 -9.09
C GLY A 328 22.27 -34.19 -10.47
N THR A 329 21.14 -34.66 -11.00
CA THR A 329 21.04 -35.03 -12.43
C THR A 329 21.06 -33.78 -13.31
N GLY A 330 21.45 -33.89 -14.59
CA GLY A 330 21.47 -32.71 -15.46
C GLY A 330 21.82 -32.98 -16.92
N THR A 331 21.62 -31.96 -17.76
CA THR A 331 21.68 -32.03 -19.22
C THR A 331 22.58 -30.94 -19.81
N ASN A 332 23.54 -31.33 -20.66
CA ASN A 332 24.37 -30.40 -21.43
C ASN A 332 23.49 -29.54 -22.37
N LEU A 333 23.73 -28.23 -22.42
CA LEU A 333 22.90 -27.31 -23.22
C LEU A 333 23.30 -27.36 -24.70
N THR A 334 22.50 -28.02 -25.54
CA THR A 334 22.79 -28.19 -26.98
C THR A 334 22.52 -26.96 -27.83
N ASP A 335 21.82 -25.94 -27.33
CA ASP A 335 21.38 -24.77 -28.11
C ASP A 335 22.50 -23.71 -28.29
N ARG A 336 23.73 -24.18 -28.52
CA ARG A 336 24.95 -23.37 -28.67
C ARG A 336 25.85 -23.94 -29.77
N ASP A 337 26.72 -23.10 -30.34
CA ASP A 337 27.58 -23.48 -31.46
C ASP A 337 29.05 -23.09 -31.18
N PRO A 338 29.95 -24.06 -30.96
CA PRO A 338 29.72 -25.52 -30.88
C PRO A 338 29.12 -25.92 -29.52
N SER A 339 28.60 -27.16 -29.40
CA SER A 339 28.01 -27.72 -28.16
C SER A 339 28.71 -28.98 -27.62
N PRO A 340 30.03 -28.96 -27.33
CA PRO A 340 30.71 -30.13 -26.74
C PRO A 340 30.20 -30.40 -25.31
N VAL A 341 30.45 -31.59 -24.75
CA VAL A 341 30.07 -31.86 -23.34
C VAL A 341 31.09 -31.23 -22.40
N ASN A 342 32.38 -31.45 -22.65
CA ASN A 342 33.50 -30.78 -22.00
C ASN A 342 33.91 -29.52 -22.81
N ASN A 343 34.05 -28.39 -22.13
CA ASN A 343 34.27 -27.06 -22.70
C ASN A 343 35.67 -26.52 -22.40
N LEU A 344 36.60 -27.40 -21.99
CA LEU A 344 38.03 -27.15 -21.73
C LEU A 344 38.22 -26.03 -20.70
N GLY A 345 37.94 -26.35 -19.42
CA GLY A 345 38.18 -25.46 -18.31
C GLY A 345 37.16 -24.36 -18.10
N TYR A 346 36.04 -24.31 -18.85
CA TYR A 346 34.99 -23.31 -18.63
C TYR A 346 33.68 -23.96 -18.18
N ASP A 347 33.30 -23.70 -16.93
CA ASP A 347 32.01 -24.08 -16.35
C ASP A 347 31.05 -22.88 -16.37
N ALA A 348 29.82 -23.12 -16.85
CA ALA A 348 28.73 -22.15 -16.76
C ALA A 348 27.41 -22.89 -16.54
N ARG A 349 27.11 -23.20 -15.28
CA ARG A 349 26.01 -24.10 -14.88
C ARG A 349 24.79 -23.33 -14.38
N MET A 350 23.60 -23.90 -14.62
CA MET A 350 22.33 -23.45 -14.06
C MET A 350 21.72 -24.56 -13.19
N ILE A 351 21.64 -24.35 -11.88
CA ILE A 351 21.42 -25.38 -10.88
C ILE A 351 20.15 -25.08 -10.09
N ASP A 352 19.21 -26.02 -10.06
CA ASP A 352 18.11 -26.01 -9.10
C ASP A 352 18.65 -26.32 -7.69
N VAL A 353 18.49 -25.37 -6.77
CA VAL A 353 18.90 -25.44 -5.37
C VAL A 353 17.70 -25.38 -4.42
N THR A 354 16.50 -25.72 -4.93
CA THR A 354 15.28 -25.89 -4.14
C THR A 354 15.51 -26.84 -2.96
N GLY A 355 15.10 -26.43 -1.76
CA GLY A 355 15.33 -27.17 -0.52
C GLY A 355 16.75 -27.08 0.07
N LYS A 356 17.73 -26.47 -0.63
CA LYS A 356 19.08 -26.20 -0.10
C LYS A 356 19.13 -24.92 0.74
N ILE A 357 18.25 -23.97 0.48
CA ILE A 357 18.04 -22.77 1.29
C ILE A 357 16.79 -23.00 2.18
N PRO A 358 16.94 -23.07 3.52
CA PRO A 358 15.83 -23.32 4.45
C PRO A 358 14.72 -22.25 4.45
N ALA A 359 13.56 -22.63 5.00
CA ALA A 359 12.45 -21.73 5.33
C ALA A 359 12.86 -20.65 6.35
N GLY A 360 12.29 -19.45 6.25
CA GLY A 360 12.57 -18.31 7.16
C GLY A 360 13.98 -17.71 7.10
N SER A 361 14.81 -18.10 6.13
CA SER A 361 16.17 -17.60 5.94
C SER A 361 16.16 -16.14 5.48
N SER A 362 17.06 -15.31 6.02
CA SER A 362 17.26 -13.89 5.65
C SER A 362 18.53 -13.63 4.83
N GLN A 363 19.27 -14.69 4.55
CA GLN A 363 20.45 -14.76 3.70
C GLN A 363 20.58 -16.20 3.18
N ALA A 364 21.44 -16.41 2.19
CA ALA A 364 21.99 -17.72 1.87
C ALA A 364 23.52 -17.62 1.88
N VAL A 365 24.20 -18.76 2.00
CA VAL A 365 25.65 -18.82 1.84
C VAL A 365 25.98 -19.80 0.72
N LEU A 366 26.84 -19.36 -0.18
CA LEU A 366 27.51 -20.19 -1.17
C LEU A 366 28.96 -20.42 -0.72
N ARG A 367 29.49 -21.63 -0.90
CA ARG A 367 30.93 -21.86 -0.95
C ARG A 367 31.33 -22.52 -2.28
N ILE A 368 32.36 -21.97 -2.90
CA ILE A 368 33.12 -22.58 -3.98
C ILE A 368 34.42 -23.10 -3.34
N THR A 369 34.73 -24.37 -3.55
CA THR A 369 35.91 -25.05 -3.02
C THR A 369 36.73 -25.64 -4.17
N GLY A 370 37.96 -25.18 -4.32
CA GLY A 370 38.97 -25.69 -5.25
C GLY A 370 40.13 -26.29 -4.47
N GLU A 371 40.15 -27.62 -4.32
CA GLU A 371 41.17 -28.40 -3.62
C GLU A 371 41.99 -29.27 -4.59
N GLY A 372 41.38 -29.67 -5.71
CA GLY A 372 42.03 -30.32 -6.84
C GLY A 372 42.51 -29.31 -7.88
N ASP A 373 41.63 -28.43 -8.35
CA ASP A 373 41.92 -27.50 -9.45
C ASP A 373 42.21 -26.07 -8.98
N ALA A 374 42.67 -25.22 -9.91
CA ALA A 374 43.02 -23.83 -9.68
C ALA A 374 41.88 -22.86 -10.07
N LEU A 375 40.69 -23.11 -9.54
CA LEU A 375 39.44 -22.49 -9.98
C LEU A 375 39.45 -20.94 -10.03
N HIS A 376 38.83 -20.41 -11.08
CA HIS A 376 38.65 -18.98 -11.36
C HIS A 376 37.16 -18.57 -11.40
N PRO A 377 36.45 -18.55 -10.25
CA PRO A 377 35.05 -18.11 -10.22
C PRO A 377 34.88 -16.61 -10.47
N GLN A 378 33.97 -16.26 -11.37
CA GLN A 378 33.72 -14.88 -11.82
C GLN A 378 32.36 -14.33 -11.36
N PHE A 379 31.28 -15.08 -11.53
CA PHE A 379 29.94 -14.60 -11.18
C PHE A 379 29.09 -15.70 -10.55
N VAL A 380 28.11 -15.25 -9.76
CA VAL A 380 27.05 -16.05 -9.15
C VAL A 380 25.74 -15.30 -9.37
N TRP A 381 24.65 -15.99 -9.66
CA TRP A 381 23.31 -15.41 -9.63
C TRP A 381 22.32 -16.33 -8.93
N LEU A 382 21.28 -15.74 -8.33
CA LEU A 382 20.23 -16.44 -7.60
C LEU A 382 18.87 -15.87 -8.00
N ALA A 383 17.98 -16.75 -8.46
CA ALA A 383 16.55 -16.52 -8.59
C ALA A 383 15.82 -17.33 -7.50
N LEU A 384 15.27 -16.63 -6.52
CA LEU A 384 14.71 -17.21 -5.31
C LEU A 384 13.26 -16.81 -5.15
N GLU A 385 12.36 -17.78 -4.99
CA GLU A 385 10.94 -17.54 -4.75
C GLU A 385 10.70 -16.62 -3.54
N ALA A 386 9.85 -15.63 -3.75
CA ALA A 386 9.33 -14.73 -2.74
C ALA A 386 7.80 -14.88 -2.68
N VAL A 387 7.24 -14.86 -1.47
CA VAL A 387 5.79 -14.80 -1.27
C VAL A 387 5.36 -13.38 -0.90
N GLU A 388 4.15 -13.01 -1.28
CA GLU A 388 3.48 -11.77 -0.85
C GLU A 388 2.14 -12.13 -0.22
N PRO A 389 1.56 -11.25 0.62
CA PRO A 389 0.20 -11.41 1.12
C PRO A 389 -0.81 -11.05 0.02
N ASP A 390 -2.01 -11.61 0.06
CA ASP A 390 -3.14 -11.17 -0.77
C ASP A 390 -4.36 -10.91 0.12
N LEU A 391 -4.56 -9.66 0.51
CA LEU A 391 -5.71 -9.30 1.35
C LEU A 391 -6.92 -8.99 0.49
N GLN A 392 -7.97 -9.79 0.63
CA GLN A 392 -9.30 -9.39 0.20
C GLN A 392 -9.89 -8.43 1.22
N ILE A 393 -10.64 -7.43 0.74
CA ILE A 393 -11.43 -6.50 1.55
C ILE A 393 -12.88 -6.47 1.06
N VAL A 394 -13.81 -6.77 1.96
CA VAL A 394 -15.26 -6.65 1.71
C VAL A 394 -15.82 -5.61 2.66
N LYS A 395 -16.49 -4.58 2.13
CA LYS A 395 -17.19 -3.54 2.87
C LYS A 395 -18.69 -3.87 2.93
N ALA A 396 -19.26 -3.72 4.11
CA ALA A 396 -20.68 -3.82 4.40
C ALA A 396 -21.14 -2.58 5.17
N ASN A 397 -22.44 -2.34 5.17
CA ASN A 397 -23.10 -1.28 5.94
C ASN A 397 -24.29 -1.85 6.74
N THR A 398 -24.67 -1.13 7.78
CA THR A 398 -25.92 -1.31 8.53
C THR A 398 -26.51 0.08 8.78
N PRO A 399 -27.74 0.40 8.29
CA PRO A 399 -28.64 -0.45 7.50
C PRO A 399 -28.03 -0.93 6.17
N PRO A 400 -28.27 -2.20 5.76
CA PRO A 400 -27.57 -2.81 4.64
C PRO A 400 -28.09 -2.32 3.29
N GLY A 401 -27.18 -1.90 2.40
CA GLY A 401 -27.54 -1.47 1.06
C GLY A 401 -26.41 -1.45 0.04
N ARG A 402 -26.80 -1.62 -1.22
CA ARG A 402 -25.91 -1.78 -2.38
C ARG A 402 -26.18 -0.72 -3.45
N THR A 403 -25.31 -0.64 -4.45
CA THR A 403 -25.40 0.35 -5.54
C THR A 403 -26.59 0.15 -6.50
N ASP A 404 -27.35 -0.93 -6.34
CA ASP A 404 -28.66 -1.20 -6.97
C ASP A 404 -29.85 -0.94 -6.02
N ASP A 405 -29.58 -0.46 -4.79
CA ASP A 405 -30.51 -0.29 -3.68
C ASP A 405 -31.24 -1.59 -3.26
N ASN A 406 -30.59 -2.76 -3.42
CA ASN A 406 -31.12 -4.07 -3.04
C ASN A 406 -30.15 -4.90 -2.16
N PRO A 407 -30.41 -5.10 -0.85
CA PRO A 407 -31.52 -4.53 -0.08
C PRO A 407 -31.44 -2.98 0.01
N PRO A 408 -32.54 -2.31 0.38
CA PRO A 408 -32.56 -0.85 0.49
C PRO A 408 -31.85 -0.38 1.76
N GLY A 409 -30.69 0.26 1.60
CA GLY A 409 -29.88 0.84 2.69
C GLY A 409 -30.46 2.12 3.27
N ASN A 410 -31.73 2.13 3.63
CA ASN A 410 -32.43 3.34 4.05
C ASN A 410 -31.94 3.81 5.43
N VAL A 411 -31.66 5.11 5.57
CA VAL A 411 -31.24 5.77 6.83
C VAL A 411 -31.91 7.14 6.94
N GLU A 412 -32.38 7.54 8.11
CA GLU A 412 -32.96 8.88 8.32
C GLU A 412 -31.85 9.95 8.47
N ALA A 413 -32.15 11.20 8.10
CA ALA A 413 -31.26 12.32 8.41
C ALA A 413 -31.10 12.48 9.94
N GLY A 414 -29.85 12.58 10.43
CA GLY A 414 -29.53 12.47 11.85
C GLY A 414 -29.31 11.03 12.37
N GLY A 415 -29.59 10.00 11.56
CA GLY A 415 -29.34 8.59 11.90
C GLY A 415 -27.88 8.16 11.75
N GLU A 416 -27.50 7.04 12.37
CA GLU A 416 -26.17 6.43 12.21
C GLU A 416 -26.14 5.32 11.16
N ILE A 417 -25.06 5.28 10.38
CA ILE A 417 -24.64 4.15 9.54
C ILE A 417 -23.46 3.49 10.24
N THR A 418 -23.49 2.17 10.42
CA THR A 418 -22.30 1.38 10.79
C THR A 418 -21.67 0.83 9.52
N TYR A 419 -20.40 1.16 9.26
CA TYR A 419 -19.61 0.54 8.20
C TYR A 419 -18.72 -0.56 8.79
N THR A 420 -18.72 -1.73 8.14
CA THR A 420 -18.00 -2.94 8.57
C THR A 420 -17.13 -3.45 7.43
N PHE A 421 -15.92 -3.90 7.75
CA PHE A 421 -14.90 -4.31 6.80
C PHE A 421 -14.34 -5.66 7.21
N THR A 422 -14.56 -6.69 6.40
CA THR A 422 -13.89 -7.98 6.56
C THR A 422 -12.61 -7.96 5.73
N LEU A 423 -11.48 -8.14 6.40
CA LEU A 423 -10.15 -8.28 5.82
C LEU A 423 -9.73 -9.75 5.93
N THR A 424 -9.27 -10.37 4.85
CA THR A 424 -8.84 -11.79 4.84
C THR A 424 -7.57 -11.93 4.01
N ASN A 425 -6.49 -12.49 4.58
CA ASN A 425 -5.27 -12.80 3.83
C ASN A 425 -5.40 -14.16 3.11
N ALA A 426 -6.09 -14.15 1.99
CA ALA A 426 -6.31 -15.30 1.12
C ALA A 426 -6.48 -14.82 -0.31
N ARG A 427 -6.16 -15.65 -1.30
CA ARG A 427 -6.46 -15.35 -2.70
C ARG A 427 -7.97 -15.20 -2.92
N LYS A 428 -8.35 -14.57 -4.03
CA LYS A 428 -9.75 -14.33 -4.40
C LYS A 428 -10.62 -15.60 -4.51
N ASP A 429 -10.00 -16.77 -4.67
CA ASP A 429 -10.66 -18.09 -4.67
C ASP A 429 -10.83 -18.72 -3.25
N GLY A 430 -10.31 -18.05 -2.22
CA GLY A 430 -10.29 -18.52 -0.83
C GLY A 430 -9.03 -19.30 -0.43
N THR A 431 -8.09 -19.56 -1.34
CA THR A 431 -6.87 -20.31 -1.02
C THR A 431 -5.82 -19.45 -0.31
N SER A 432 -5.22 -19.97 0.77
CA SER A 432 -4.23 -19.25 1.58
C SER A 432 -2.82 -19.87 1.60
N ASN A 433 -2.64 -21.06 1.03
CA ASN A 433 -1.32 -21.70 0.92
C ASN A 433 -0.30 -20.75 0.27
N ASP A 434 0.93 -20.72 0.76
CA ASP A 434 2.03 -19.93 0.20
C ASP A 434 1.73 -18.42 0.04
N LEU A 435 1.09 -17.83 1.05
CA LEU A 435 1.00 -16.38 1.21
C LEU A 435 1.92 -15.92 2.35
N ASP A 436 2.47 -14.72 2.23
CA ASP A 436 3.19 -14.04 3.31
C ASP A 436 2.22 -13.52 4.38
N THR A 437 2.73 -13.20 5.57
CA THR A 437 2.00 -12.41 6.56
C THR A 437 1.86 -10.97 6.07
N ALA A 438 0.65 -10.41 6.13
CA ALA A 438 0.46 -8.98 5.93
C ALA A 438 0.71 -8.20 7.22
N THR A 439 1.44 -7.11 7.08
CA THR A 439 1.86 -6.22 8.18
C THR A 439 1.48 -4.78 7.88
N ALA A 440 1.50 -3.92 8.91
CA ALA A 440 1.14 -2.50 8.80
C ALA A 440 -0.26 -2.27 8.18
N VAL A 441 -1.19 -3.18 8.45
CA VAL A 441 -2.51 -3.25 7.80
C VAL A 441 -3.34 -2.02 8.16
N THR A 442 -3.51 -1.13 7.19
CA THR A 442 -4.13 0.19 7.36
C THR A 442 -5.30 0.34 6.40
N LEU A 443 -6.50 0.54 6.97
CA LEU A 443 -7.72 0.90 6.25
C LEU A 443 -7.81 2.43 6.17
N THR A 444 -8.15 2.97 5.01
CA THR A 444 -8.50 4.40 4.84
C THR A 444 -9.81 4.51 4.09
N ASP A 445 -10.77 5.20 4.67
CA ASP A 445 -12.09 5.45 4.12
C ASP A 445 -12.32 6.96 3.95
N THR A 446 -13.20 7.37 3.04
CA THR A 446 -13.47 8.81 2.78
C THR A 446 -14.95 9.03 2.70
N LEU A 447 -15.54 9.37 3.85
CA LEU A 447 -16.97 9.35 4.06
C LEU A 447 -17.73 10.29 3.12
N PRO A 448 -18.88 9.86 2.55
CA PRO A 448 -19.66 10.67 1.64
C PRO A 448 -20.12 11.99 2.30
N THR A 449 -20.16 13.06 1.52
CA THR A 449 -20.63 14.38 1.96
C THR A 449 -22.07 14.27 2.47
N GLY A 450 -22.36 14.89 3.63
CA GLY A 450 -23.59 14.64 4.38
C GLY A 450 -23.45 13.54 5.45
N THR A 451 -22.25 13.03 5.71
CA THR A 451 -21.96 12.16 6.88
C THR A 451 -20.71 12.62 7.63
N ALA A 452 -20.64 12.32 8.93
CA ALA A 452 -19.48 12.61 9.79
C ALA A 452 -19.12 11.40 10.67
N PHE A 453 -17.83 11.19 10.96
CA PHE A 453 -17.36 10.09 11.78
C PHE A 453 -17.79 10.22 13.25
N VAL A 454 -18.36 9.14 13.82
CA VAL A 454 -18.72 9.07 15.24
C VAL A 454 -17.46 8.73 16.04
N ALA A 455 -16.88 9.76 16.67
CA ALA A 455 -15.68 9.64 17.48
C ALA A 455 -15.84 8.59 18.60
N GLY A 456 -14.81 7.74 18.78
CA GLY A 456 -14.85 6.66 19.76
C GLY A 456 -15.72 5.45 19.36
N SER A 457 -16.36 5.45 18.19
CA SER A 457 -17.14 4.28 17.72
C SER A 457 -16.29 3.01 17.50
N ASN A 458 -14.97 3.18 17.30
CA ASN A 458 -13.97 2.11 17.37
C ASN A 458 -12.62 2.70 17.83
N PRO A 459 -11.93 2.12 18.84
CA PRO A 459 -10.65 2.65 19.35
C PRO A 459 -9.47 2.47 18.38
N ALA A 460 -9.57 1.59 17.38
CA ALA A 460 -8.56 1.40 16.35
C ALA A 460 -8.77 2.31 15.12
N CYS A 461 -9.74 3.23 15.18
CA CYS A 461 -10.09 4.17 14.11
C CYS A 461 -10.02 5.63 14.59
N SER A 462 -9.58 6.53 13.71
CA SER A 462 -9.58 7.98 13.91
C SER A 462 -9.96 8.70 12.61
N ALA A 463 -10.32 9.98 12.67
CA ALA A 463 -10.74 10.73 11.49
C ALA A 463 -10.10 12.12 11.40
N ALA A 464 -9.77 12.53 10.17
CA ALA A 464 -9.30 13.86 9.80
C ALA A 464 -10.25 14.44 8.74
N GLY A 465 -11.25 15.20 9.19
CA GLY A 465 -12.39 15.56 8.33
C GLY A 465 -13.17 14.31 7.92
N GLN A 466 -13.45 14.17 6.62
CA GLN A 466 -14.13 12.99 6.05
C GLN A 466 -13.24 11.73 6.01
N VAL A 467 -11.92 11.86 6.15
CA VAL A 467 -11.01 10.73 5.98
C VAL A 467 -10.89 9.96 7.30
N VAL A 468 -11.43 8.75 7.35
CA VAL A 468 -11.28 7.83 8.48
C VAL A 468 -10.10 6.92 8.21
N THR A 469 -9.20 6.76 9.18
CA THR A 469 -8.08 5.82 9.11
C THR A 469 -8.17 4.86 10.29
N CYS A 470 -8.10 3.56 10.00
CA CYS A 470 -8.09 2.50 11.00
C CYS A 470 -6.89 1.57 10.81
N THR A 471 -6.37 1.00 11.89
CA THR A 471 -5.29 0.00 11.84
C THR A 471 -5.79 -1.37 12.31
N ALA A 472 -5.37 -2.43 11.63
CA ALA A 472 -5.55 -3.81 12.08
C ALA A 472 -4.21 -4.42 12.52
N ALA A 473 -4.27 -5.51 13.28
CA ALA A 473 -3.10 -6.34 13.57
C ALA A 473 -2.61 -7.09 12.32
N ASP A 474 -1.39 -7.61 12.39
CA ASP A 474 -0.80 -8.39 11.31
C ASP A 474 -1.63 -9.67 11.00
N LEU A 475 -1.82 -9.97 9.72
CA LEU A 475 -2.66 -11.07 9.24
C LEU A 475 -1.79 -12.14 8.56
N ALA A 476 -1.55 -13.24 9.27
CA ALA A 476 -0.93 -14.45 8.71
C ALA A 476 -1.78 -15.05 7.57
N ALA A 477 -1.20 -15.95 6.78
CA ALA A 477 -1.91 -16.65 5.70
C ALA A 477 -3.20 -17.34 6.21
N GLY A 478 -4.33 -17.04 5.59
CA GLY A 478 -5.66 -17.53 5.94
C GLY A 478 -6.34 -16.83 7.12
N ALA A 479 -5.65 -15.92 7.81
CA ALA A 479 -6.23 -15.15 8.91
C ALA A 479 -7.20 -14.06 8.38
N SER A 480 -8.19 -13.74 9.21
CA SER A 480 -9.15 -12.66 8.96
C SER A 480 -9.27 -11.73 10.17
N ALA A 481 -9.56 -10.46 9.90
CA ALA A 481 -9.95 -9.47 10.89
C ALA A 481 -11.19 -8.70 10.43
N THR A 482 -12.01 -8.27 11.39
CA THR A 482 -13.15 -7.39 11.14
C THR A 482 -12.90 -6.03 11.79
N LEU A 483 -12.90 -4.97 10.99
CA LEU A 483 -12.99 -3.59 11.48
C LEU A 483 -14.43 -3.12 11.31
N ALA A 484 -14.91 -2.24 12.19
CA ALA A 484 -16.19 -1.55 12.00
C ALA A 484 -16.17 -0.20 12.72
N PHE A 485 -16.78 0.83 12.15
CA PHE A 485 -16.97 2.13 12.80
C PHE A 485 -18.32 2.73 12.41
N ARG A 486 -18.73 3.81 13.07
CA ARG A 486 -20.02 4.48 12.79
C ARG A 486 -19.83 5.89 12.23
N ALA A 487 -20.74 6.29 11.36
CA ALA A 487 -20.86 7.64 10.82
C ALA A 487 -22.31 8.11 11.02
N VAL A 488 -22.50 9.37 11.41
CA VAL A 488 -23.83 9.99 11.53
C VAL A 488 -24.14 10.77 10.25
N VAL A 489 -25.38 10.67 9.76
CA VAL A 489 -25.89 11.48 8.65
C VAL A 489 -26.21 12.88 9.16
N ASP A 490 -25.71 13.92 8.51
CA ASP A 490 -25.99 15.31 8.90
C ASP A 490 -27.51 15.59 8.76
N PRO A 491 -28.20 16.14 9.79
CA PRO A 491 -29.64 16.43 9.74
C PRO A 491 -30.08 17.35 8.58
N SER A 492 -29.17 18.10 7.97
CA SER A 492 -29.42 18.94 6.79
C SER A 492 -29.27 18.21 5.45
N THR A 493 -28.85 16.94 5.45
CA THR A 493 -28.65 16.14 4.23
C THR A 493 -29.96 15.92 3.51
N ALA A 494 -29.99 16.26 2.21
CA ALA A 494 -31.23 16.20 1.43
C ALA A 494 -31.79 14.79 1.30
N VAL A 495 -33.11 14.67 1.41
CA VAL A 495 -33.85 13.41 1.23
C VAL A 495 -33.62 12.88 -0.19
N GLY A 496 -33.39 11.57 -0.31
CA GLY A 496 -33.03 10.90 -1.56
C GLY A 496 -31.53 10.98 -1.91
N THR A 497 -30.70 11.64 -1.10
CA THR A 497 -29.23 11.61 -1.27
C THR A 497 -28.72 10.18 -1.16
N LYS A 498 -27.90 9.77 -2.13
CA LYS A 498 -27.25 8.45 -2.16
C LYS A 498 -25.84 8.57 -1.60
N LEU A 499 -25.67 8.02 -0.40
CA LEU A 499 -24.43 7.92 0.33
C LEU A 499 -23.71 6.65 -0.13
N ASP A 500 -23.13 6.71 -1.33
CA ASP A 500 -22.21 5.69 -1.84
C ASP A 500 -20.85 5.82 -1.15
N ASP A 501 -20.33 4.73 -0.60
CA ASP A 501 -19.12 4.75 0.24
C ASP A 501 -18.18 3.57 -0.09
N THR A 502 -16.86 3.79 -0.05
CA THR A 502 -15.83 2.84 -0.55
C THR A 502 -14.46 3.09 0.07
N ALA A 503 -13.88 2.06 0.69
CA ALA A 503 -12.58 2.15 1.37
C ALA A 503 -11.41 1.66 0.52
N ARG A 504 -10.21 2.13 0.89
CA ARG A 504 -8.92 1.57 0.46
C ARG A 504 -8.24 0.85 1.61
N LEU A 505 -7.56 -0.24 1.28
CA LEU A 505 -6.69 -0.98 2.18
C LEU A 505 -5.24 -0.82 1.71
N SER A 506 -4.32 -0.62 2.65
CA SER A 506 -2.87 -0.60 2.42
C SER A 506 -2.21 -1.55 3.43
N PHE A 507 -1.24 -2.34 2.98
CA PHE A 507 -0.53 -3.35 3.79
C PHE A 507 0.85 -3.64 3.17
N ALA A 508 1.74 -4.31 3.90
CA ALA A 508 3.03 -4.75 3.37
C ALA A 508 3.30 -6.23 3.70
N GLY A 509 4.01 -6.94 2.82
CA GLY A 509 4.52 -8.27 3.14
C GLY A 509 5.56 -8.24 4.27
N GLN A 510 5.41 -9.09 5.29
CA GLN A 510 6.39 -9.25 6.37
C GLN A 510 7.78 -9.62 5.83
N GLN A 511 7.84 -10.36 4.73
CA GLN A 511 9.08 -10.81 4.12
C GLN A 511 9.61 -9.82 3.09
N THR A 512 8.76 -9.37 2.16
CA THR A 512 9.18 -8.52 1.05
C THR A 512 9.32 -7.04 1.42
N GLY A 513 8.64 -6.59 2.48
CA GLY A 513 8.47 -5.17 2.81
C GLY A 513 7.69 -4.36 1.76
N ARG A 514 7.21 -5.00 0.69
CA ARG A 514 6.56 -4.32 -0.44
C ARG A 514 5.14 -3.93 -0.05
N THR A 515 4.85 -2.63 -0.13
CA THR A 515 3.52 -2.10 0.10
C THR A 515 2.59 -2.45 -1.06
N GLN A 516 1.43 -2.99 -0.73
CA GLN A 516 0.33 -3.25 -1.64
C GLN A 516 -0.90 -2.43 -1.23
N GLN A 517 -1.79 -2.22 -2.20
CA GLN A 517 -3.11 -1.62 -1.98
C GLN A 517 -4.24 -2.44 -2.61
N ARG A 518 -5.44 -2.28 -2.05
CA ARG A 518 -6.72 -2.83 -2.55
C ARG A 518 -7.83 -1.80 -2.32
N THR A 519 -8.94 -1.93 -3.02
CA THR A 519 -10.14 -1.11 -2.83
C THR A 519 -11.32 -2.05 -2.55
N SER A 520 -12.20 -1.68 -1.62
CA SER A 520 -13.39 -2.47 -1.30
C SER A 520 -14.42 -2.45 -2.45
N ASN A 521 -15.45 -3.28 -2.35
CA ASN A 521 -16.71 -2.97 -3.02
C ASN A 521 -17.30 -1.66 -2.48
N THR A 522 -18.14 -1.02 -3.28
CA THR A 522 -19.01 0.07 -2.82
C THR A 522 -20.20 -0.48 -2.05
N VAL A 523 -20.68 0.28 -1.07
CA VAL A 523 -21.98 0.09 -0.40
C VAL A 523 -22.76 1.40 -0.49
N ARG A 524 -24.08 1.35 -0.32
CA ARG A 524 -24.95 2.52 -0.40
C ARG A 524 -25.87 2.60 0.81
N ASN A 525 -26.00 3.81 1.35
CA ASN A 525 -27.19 4.20 2.07
C ASN A 525 -27.97 5.29 1.31
N THR A 526 -29.30 5.32 1.45
CA THR A 526 -30.15 6.34 0.82
C THR A 526 -30.92 7.08 1.93
N VAL A 527 -30.81 8.42 1.93
CA VAL A 527 -31.36 9.26 3.01
C VAL A 527 -32.88 9.37 2.89
N LEU A 528 -33.59 8.98 3.95
CA LEU A 528 -35.04 9.17 4.11
C LEU A 528 -35.35 10.43 4.90
N ALA A 529 -36.56 10.97 4.67
CA ALA A 529 -37.11 12.03 5.49
C ALA A 529 -37.59 11.48 6.84
N ALA A 530 -37.18 12.13 7.93
CA ALA A 530 -37.75 11.85 9.25
C ALA A 530 -39.14 12.52 9.41
N PRO A 531 -40.04 11.94 10.22
CA PRO A 531 -41.27 12.59 10.67
C PRO A 531 -40.98 13.91 11.42
N ALA A 532 -41.69 14.99 11.08
CA ALA A 532 -41.61 16.26 11.80
C ALA A 532 -43.00 16.91 11.94
N TYR A 533 -43.33 17.43 13.11
CA TYR A 533 -44.62 18.04 13.39
C TYR A 533 -44.53 19.18 14.40
N ARG A 534 -45.57 20.04 14.42
CA ARG A 534 -45.74 21.08 15.44
C ARG A 534 -47.15 21.01 16.02
N ILE A 535 -47.22 21.05 17.35
CA ILE A 535 -48.43 21.22 18.13
C ILE A 535 -48.49 22.67 18.63
N VAL A 536 -49.66 23.29 18.50
CA VAL A 536 -49.96 24.61 19.10
C VAL A 536 -51.28 24.54 19.84
N LYS A 537 -51.26 24.87 21.13
CA LYS A 537 -52.42 24.93 22.02
C LYS A 537 -52.84 26.38 22.25
N THR A 538 -54.15 26.62 22.24
CA THR A 538 -54.76 27.94 22.46
C THR A 538 -56.05 27.81 23.28
N ALA A 539 -56.47 28.90 23.92
CA ALA A 539 -57.80 29.09 24.48
C ALA A 539 -58.49 30.29 23.82
N ASP A 540 -59.83 30.33 23.84
CA ASP A 540 -60.63 31.43 23.32
C ASP A 540 -60.71 32.66 24.26
N ARG A 541 -60.23 32.53 25.51
CA ARG A 541 -60.04 33.65 26.45
C ARG A 541 -58.69 33.57 27.17
N THR A 542 -58.23 34.74 27.63
CA THR A 542 -57.04 34.92 28.46
C THR A 542 -57.35 35.10 29.96
N VAL A 543 -58.63 35.23 30.31
CA VAL A 543 -59.21 35.31 31.67
C VAL A 543 -60.62 34.73 31.59
N ALA A 544 -61.10 34.08 32.64
CA ALA A 544 -62.48 33.60 32.75
C ALA A 544 -63.16 34.07 34.05
N GLY A 545 -64.48 34.24 34.02
CA GLY A 545 -65.31 34.43 35.22
C GLY A 545 -66.01 33.13 35.68
N PRO A 546 -66.56 33.08 36.90
CA PRO A 546 -67.39 31.96 37.34
C PRO A 546 -68.60 31.74 36.41
N GLY A 547 -68.76 30.52 35.89
CA GLY A 547 -69.79 30.18 34.90
C GLY A 547 -69.39 30.37 33.42
N ASP A 548 -68.19 30.89 33.11
CA ASP A 548 -67.74 31.02 31.72
C ASP A 548 -67.47 29.67 31.06
N ARG A 549 -67.95 29.48 29.83
CA ARG A 549 -67.49 28.40 28.94
C ARG A 549 -66.19 28.83 28.24
N VAL A 550 -65.06 28.24 28.60
CA VAL A 550 -63.75 28.45 27.97
C VAL A 550 -63.52 27.35 26.92
N GLY A 551 -63.33 27.76 25.66
CA GLY A 551 -62.99 26.88 24.55
C GLY A 551 -61.48 26.71 24.41
N TYR A 552 -61.03 25.48 24.19
CA TYR A 552 -59.64 25.15 23.88
C TYR A 552 -59.51 24.61 22.45
N ARG A 553 -58.36 24.90 21.83
CA ARG A 553 -58.03 24.44 20.48
C ARG A 553 -56.58 23.98 20.36
N LEU A 554 -56.39 22.76 19.89
CA LEU A 554 -55.10 22.21 19.46
C LEU A 554 -55.02 22.26 17.92
N GLU A 555 -53.89 22.75 17.40
CA GLU A 555 -53.44 22.53 16.03
C GLU A 555 -52.30 21.51 16.05
N ILE A 556 -52.46 20.37 15.37
CA ILE A 556 -51.46 19.31 15.26
C ILE A 556 -51.09 19.23 13.78
N THR A 557 -49.95 19.81 13.41
CA THR A 557 -49.56 20.03 12.00
C THR A 557 -48.35 19.19 11.64
N ASN A 558 -48.44 18.36 10.59
CA ASN A 558 -47.26 17.72 10.00
C ASN A 558 -46.44 18.76 9.22
N THR A 559 -45.26 19.10 9.74
CA THR A 559 -44.33 20.07 9.16
C THR A 559 -43.25 19.40 8.32
N GLY A 560 -43.18 18.07 8.33
CA GLY A 560 -42.25 17.27 7.53
C GLY A 560 -42.77 16.94 6.13
N THR A 561 -41.91 16.31 5.33
CA THR A 561 -42.19 15.93 3.93
C THR A 561 -42.71 14.49 3.77
N VAL A 562 -42.94 13.76 4.88
CA VAL A 562 -43.47 12.39 4.89
C VAL A 562 -44.74 12.27 5.73
N PRO A 563 -45.68 11.36 5.40
CA PRO A 563 -46.84 11.10 6.24
C PRO A 563 -46.45 10.61 7.64
N ILE A 564 -47.14 11.10 8.66
CA ILE A 564 -47.02 10.63 10.03
C ILE A 564 -48.22 9.75 10.33
N GLY A 565 -48.03 8.43 10.28
CA GLY A 565 -49.07 7.46 10.67
C GLY A 565 -49.17 7.29 12.18
N SER A 566 -50.39 7.16 12.71
CA SER A 566 -50.72 6.91 14.12
C SER A 566 -49.95 7.80 15.11
N LEU A 567 -49.98 9.12 14.92
CA LEU A 567 -49.49 10.05 15.95
C LEU A 567 -50.50 10.08 17.11
N GLU A 568 -50.04 9.85 18.33
CA GLU A 568 -50.82 10.06 19.56
C GLU A 568 -50.39 11.36 20.24
N VAL A 569 -51.38 12.15 20.65
CA VAL A 569 -51.24 13.40 21.39
C VAL A 569 -52.13 13.32 22.63
N ARG A 570 -51.59 13.68 23.79
CA ARG A 570 -52.28 13.67 25.09
C ARG A 570 -52.42 15.09 25.59
N ASP A 571 -53.58 15.42 26.15
CA ASP A 571 -53.87 16.74 26.69
C ASP A 571 -54.30 16.56 28.15
N ASP A 572 -53.43 16.97 29.06
CA ASP A 572 -53.59 16.83 30.51
C ASP A 572 -54.51 17.92 31.05
N LEU A 573 -55.66 17.48 31.56
CA LEU A 573 -56.72 18.32 32.10
C LEU A 573 -56.73 18.31 33.65
N VAL A 574 -55.79 17.61 34.32
CA VAL A 574 -55.72 17.56 35.79
C VAL A 574 -55.62 18.97 36.38
N GLY A 575 -54.82 19.86 35.75
CA GLY A 575 -54.60 21.23 36.21
C GLY A 575 -55.71 22.24 35.90
N LEU A 576 -56.89 21.79 35.47
CA LEU A 576 -58.06 22.67 35.25
C LEU A 576 -59.40 22.08 35.72
N LEU A 577 -59.46 20.79 36.03
CA LEU A 577 -60.71 20.11 36.42
C LEU A 577 -61.11 20.31 37.89
N ASP A 578 -60.28 21.01 38.68
CA ASP A 578 -60.63 21.51 40.01
C ASP A 578 -61.40 22.85 39.95
N ASP A 579 -61.20 23.65 38.90
CA ASP A 579 -61.84 24.95 38.67
C ASP A 579 -62.96 24.92 37.60
N ALA A 580 -63.02 23.90 36.73
CA ALA A 580 -64.02 23.81 35.65
C ALA A 580 -64.46 22.37 35.30
N SER A 581 -65.72 22.20 34.89
CA SER A 581 -66.24 20.93 34.35
C SER A 581 -65.98 20.81 32.84
N PHE A 582 -65.46 19.67 32.39
CA PHE A 582 -65.38 19.33 30.96
C PHE A 582 -66.78 19.15 30.33
N ASN A 583 -67.03 19.78 29.19
CA ASN A 583 -68.37 19.86 28.59
C ASN A 583 -68.74 18.68 27.67
N SER A 584 -67.85 17.71 27.45
CA SER A 584 -68.06 16.55 26.56
C SER A 584 -68.45 16.96 25.12
N ASP A 585 -67.80 18.03 24.63
CA ASP A 585 -67.98 18.59 23.30
C ASP A 585 -66.68 18.51 22.45
N GLU A 586 -65.83 17.51 22.72
CA GLU A 586 -64.61 17.31 21.93
C GLU A 586 -64.91 16.92 20.47
N THR A 587 -64.18 17.56 19.57
CA THR A 587 -64.31 17.39 18.11
C THR A 587 -62.93 17.42 17.47
N ALA A 588 -62.69 16.55 16.49
CA ALA A 588 -61.48 16.56 15.67
C ALA A 588 -61.85 16.71 14.19
N GLY A 589 -61.18 17.61 13.47
CA GLY A 589 -61.37 17.81 12.04
C GLY A 589 -60.85 16.63 11.20
N THR A 590 -59.78 15.97 11.66
CA THR A 590 -59.25 14.70 11.14
C THR A 590 -58.65 13.88 12.28
N GLY A 591 -58.64 12.55 12.16
CA GLY A 591 -58.29 11.65 13.26
C GLY A 591 -59.42 11.51 14.28
N HIS A 592 -59.11 10.98 15.46
CA HIS A 592 -60.07 10.70 16.52
C HIS A 592 -59.63 11.39 17.81
N ALA A 593 -60.45 12.34 18.29
CA ALA A 593 -60.39 12.80 19.67
C ALA A 593 -61.22 11.86 20.57
N GLY A 594 -60.84 11.73 21.84
CA GLY A 594 -61.65 11.03 22.83
C GLY A 594 -61.18 11.32 24.26
N TYR A 595 -62.13 11.71 25.12
CA TYR A 595 -61.88 11.95 26.53
C TYR A 595 -61.87 10.65 27.36
N ARG A 596 -60.94 10.58 28.31
CA ARG A 596 -61.01 9.72 29.51
C ARG A 596 -60.87 10.62 30.73
N PRO A 597 -61.36 10.24 31.93
CA PRO A 597 -61.23 11.08 33.13
C PRO A 597 -59.82 11.67 33.28
N THR A 598 -59.76 13.00 33.35
CA THR A 598 -58.55 13.86 33.40
C THR A 598 -57.63 13.94 32.17
N VAL A 599 -57.87 13.19 31.08
CA VAL A 599 -57.03 13.25 29.86
C VAL A 599 -57.89 13.23 28.60
N LEU A 600 -57.78 14.28 27.77
CA LEU A 600 -58.23 14.22 26.39
C LEU A 600 -57.10 13.63 25.53
N SER A 601 -57.40 12.67 24.67
CA SER A 601 -56.41 12.15 23.70
C SER A 601 -56.86 12.41 22.27
N TRP A 602 -55.89 12.57 21.37
CA TRP A 602 -56.09 12.55 19.93
C TRP A 602 -55.16 11.52 19.29
N THR A 603 -55.69 10.73 18.35
CA THR A 603 -54.89 9.84 17.49
C THR A 603 -55.25 10.02 16.02
N GLY A 604 -54.26 9.99 15.13
CA GLY A 604 -54.53 10.03 13.70
C GLY A 604 -53.31 10.05 12.80
N ASP A 605 -53.60 9.92 11.50
CA ASP A 605 -52.64 10.05 10.41
C ASP A 605 -52.62 11.49 9.88
N LEU A 606 -51.42 11.99 9.55
CA LEU A 606 -51.23 13.31 8.93
C LEU A 606 -50.34 13.20 7.69
N ALA A 607 -50.89 13.47 6.51
CA ALA A 607 -50.11 13.70 5.29
C ALA A 607 -49.19 14.94 5.42
N PRO A 608 -48.14 15.08 4.58
CA PRO A 608 -47.27 16.27 4.59
C PRO A 608 -48.07 17.57 4.47
N GLY A 609 -47.84 18.52 5.39
CA GLY A 609 -48.59 19.79 5.46
C GLY A 609 -50.04 19.69 5.97
N GLN A 610 -50.54 18.49 6.32
CA GLN A 610 -51.86 18.34 6.91
C GLN A 610 -51.87 18.82 8.37
N GLN A 611 -52.93 19.52 8.75
CA GLN A 611 -53.22 19.91 10.13
C GLN A 611 -54.50 19.18 10.60
N ALA A 612 -54.40 18.46 11.72
CA ALA A 612 -55.56 18.12 12.52
C ALA A 612 -55.86 19.27 13.49
N VAL A 613 -57.13 19.65 13.59
CA VAL A 613 -57.61 20.61 14.58
C VAL A 613 -58.49 19.86 15.57
N VAL A 614 -58.19 19.98 16.85
CA VAL A 614 -59.03 19.46 17.94
C VAL A 614 -59.60 20.64 18.72
N THR A 615 -60.91 20.63 18.96
CA THR A 615 -61.61 21.65 19.75
C THR A 615 -62.48 21.01 20.81
N TYR A 616 -62.50 21.59 22.01
CA TYR A 616 -63.32 21.17 23.15
C TYR A 616 -63.53 22.36 24.09
N SER A 617 -64.33 22.21 25.14
CA SER A 617 -64.50 23.27 26.14
C SER A 617 -64.71 22.76 27.57
N VAL A 618 -64.55 23.70 28.50
CA VAL A 618 -64.86 23.52 29.92
C VAL A 618 -65.72 24.69 30.40
N THR A 619 -66.55 24.47 31.42
CA THR A 619 -67.35 25.52 32.07
C THR A 619 -66.82 25.74 33.47
N VAL A 620 -66.37 26.96 33.77
CA VAL A 620 -65.84 27.34 35.09
C VAL A 620 -66.93 27.22 36.15
N TYR A 621 -66.62 26.65 37.31
CA TYR A 621 -67.59 26.51 38.39
C TYR A 621 -68.08 27.87 38.89
N THR A 622 -69.37 27.97 39.24
CA THR A 622 -69.99 29.19 39.79
C THR A 622 -69.72 29.36 41.29
N GLY A 623 -68.53 28.95 41.74
CA GLY A 623 -68.14 28.82 43.14
C GLY A 623 -67.45 27.48 43.41
N GLY A 624 -66.23 27.52 43.95
CA GLY A 624 -65.39 26.35 44.20
C GLY A 624 -64.26 26.67 45.17
N THR A 625 -63.33 25.73 45.34
CA THR A 625 -62.10 25.91 46.14
C THR A 625 -60.87 25.37 45.39
N GLY A 626 -60.90 25.43 44.06
CA GLY A 626 -59.76 25.10 43.21
C GLY A 626 -58.69 26.20 43.25
N ASN A 627 -57.70 26.09 42.39
CA ASN A 627 -56.56 27.02 42.37
C ASN A 627 -56.82 28.33 41.59
N HIS A 628 -58.05 28.53 41.09
CA HIS A 628 -58.52 29.65 40.27
C HIS A 628 -57.66 29.86 39.00
N ASN A 629 -57.15 28.79 38.40
CA ASN A 629 -56.27 28.86 37.26
C ASN A 629 -56.29 27.59 36.40
N LEU A 630 -56.94 27.68 35.24
CA LEU A 630 -57.10 26.58 34.29
C LEU A 630 -55.78 26.31 33.54
N ARG A 631 -54.88 25.53 34.15
CA ARG A 631 -53.61 25.11 33.56
C ARG A 631 -53.80 23.82 32.75
N ASN A 632 -53.48 23.91 31.46
CA ASN A 632 -53.84 22.93 30.46
C ASN A 632 -52.59 22.59 29.61
N THR A 633 -52.15 21.32 29.58
CA THR A 633 -50.84 20.92 29.01
C THR A 633 -50.93 19.81 27.99
N VAL A 634 -50.48 20.05 26.76
CA VAL A 634 -50.43 19.02 25.70
C VAL A 634 -49.04 18.42 25.56
N THR A 635 -48.98 17.10 25.40
CA THR A 635 -47.76 16.32 25.16
C THR A 635 -47.96 15.31 24.01
N ALA A 636 -46.85 14.85 23.42
CA ALA A 636 -46.83 13.78 22.43
C ALA A 636 -45.52 12.98 22.59
N ASP A 637 -45.63 11.66 22.67
CA ASP A 637 -44.51 10.78 23.06
C ASP A 637 -43.55 10.47 21.88
N ARG A 638 -43.86 10.93 20.67
CA ARG A 638 -43.08 10.67 19.44
C ARG A 638 -42.08 11.78 19.14
N THR A 639 -40.82 11.42 18.86
CA THR A 639 -39.79 12.36 18.39
C THR A 639 -40.19 13.05 17.07
N GLY A 640 -39.60 14.23 16.82
CA GLY A 640 -39.95 15.11 15.69
C GLY A 640 -41.02 16.17 16.01
N GLY A 641 -41.55 16.20 17.24
CA GLY A 641 -42.50 17.21 17.72
C GLY A 641 -41.89 18.18 18.74
N ASN A 642 -42.55 19.33 18.94
CA ASN A 642 -42.16 20.34 19.94
C ASN A 642 -42.68 20.05 21.36
N CYS A 643 -43.76 19.27 21.52
CA CYS A 643 -44.39 18.98 22.81
C CYS A 643 -44.03 17.60 23.37
N LEU A 644 -42.75 17.24 23.38
CA LEU A 644 -42.28 16.05 24.11
C LEU A 644 -42.56 16.19 25.63
N PRO A 645 -42.68 15.08 26.39
CA PRO A 645 -42.80 15.14 27.85
C PRO A 645 -41.69 15.97 28.50
N GLY A 646 -42.07 16.96 29.30
CA GLY A 646 -41.14 17.91 29.92
C GLY A 646 -40.71 19.09 29.03
N SER A 647 -41.29 19.27 27.83
CA SER A 647 -41.01 20.42 26.96
C SER A 647 -41.40 21.75 27.61
N THR A 648 -40.65 22.79 27.28
CA THR A 648 -40.84 24.18 27.70
C THR A 648 -41.29 25.11 26.56
N ASP A 649 -41.63 24.59 25.37
CA ASP A 649 -42.23 25.41 24.30
C ASP A 649 -43.59 25.95 24.78
N PRO A 650 -43.80 27.28 24.85
CA PRO A 650 -45.05 27.87 25.33
C PRO A 650 -46.27 27.48 24.48
N ALA A 651 -46.08 26.98 23.25
CA ALA A 651 -47.17 26.44 22.45
C ALA A 651 -47.76 25.13 22.99
N CYS A 652 -47.13 24.50 23.99
CA CYS A 652 -47.57 23.25 24.61
C CYS A 652 -48.40 23.45 25.89
N VAL A 653 -48.48 24.67 26.44
CA VAL A 653 -49.16 24.95 27.72
C VAL A 653 -50.01 26.21 27.58
N VAL A 654 -51.28 26.13 28.02
CA VAL A 654 -52.15 27.29 28.15
C VAL A 654 -52.61 27.41 29.61
N VAL A 655 -52.75 28.65 30.07
CA VAL A 655 -53.01 29.02 31.47
C VAL A 655 -54.06 30.13 31.43
N VAL A 656 -55.27 29.86 31.95
CA VAL A 656 -56.37 30.84 31.97
C VAL A 656 -56.79 31.09 33.42
N PRO A 657 -56.41 32.22 34.04
CA PRO A 657 -56.83 32.56 35.40
C PRO A 657 -58.33 32.83 35.49
N VAL A 658 -58.93 32.41 36.59
CA VAL A 658 -60.32 32.69 36.97
C VAL A 658 -60.34 33.92 37.87
N ILE A 659 -61.15 34.93 37.53
CA ILE A 659 -61.29 36.15 38.32
C ILE A 659 -62.76 36.33 38.72
N GLU A 660 -63.02 36.26 40.02
CA GLU A 660 -64.33 36.58 40.58
C GLU A 660 -64.54 38.11 40.64
N PRO A 661 -65.76 38.62 40.37
CA PRO A 661 -66.08 40.03 40.52
C PRO A 661 -66.09 40.44 42.00
N SER A 662 -65.12 41.26 42.41
CA SER A 662 -65.02 41.74 43.79
C SER A 662 -66.25 42.57 44.19
N PRO A 663 -66.83 42.38 45.40
CA PRO A 663 -68.07 43.03 45.80
C PRO A 663 -67.90 44.55 45.99
N THR A 664 -68.71 45.33 45.28
CA THR A 664 -68.71 46.80 45.35
C THR A 664 -68.93 47.31 46.79
N PRO A 665 -68.11 48.24 47.30
CA PRO A 665 -68.27 48.76 48.66
C PRO A 665 -69.58 49.55 48.83
N SER A 666 -70.26 49.31 49.95
CA SER A 666 -71.51 49.96 50.35
C SER A 666 -71.28 51.44 50.73
N PRO A 667 -72.21 52.37 50.44
CA PRO A 667 -72.01 53.80 50.68
C PRO A 667 -71.94 54.19 52.17
N ALA A 668 -71.07 55.15 52.48
CA ALA A 668 -70.85 55.65 53.84
C ALA A 668 -71.92 56.67 54.31
N PRO A 669 -72.31 56.67 55.60
CA PRO A 669 -73.19 57.68 56.18
C PRO A 669 -72.48 59.01 56.53
N SER A 670 -73.27 60.07 56.67
CA SER A 670 -72.84 61.46 56.94
C SER A 670 -72.41 61.69 58.41
N PRO A 671 -71.49 62.66 58.71
CA PRO A 671 -70.85 62.78 60.03
C PRO A 671 -71.43 63.86 60.99
N ASP A 672 -70.69 64.09 62.09
CA ASP A 672 -70.76 65.17 63.11
C ASP A 672 -71.69 64.92 64.33
N PRO A 673 -71.39 65.41 65.57
CA PRO A 673 -70.41 66.45 65.94
C PRO A 673 -69.21 66.07 66.84
N SER A 674 -68.20 66.95 66.81
CA SER A 674 -66.92 66.97 67.55
C SER A 674 -67.05 67.23 69.08
N PRO A 675 -66.02 66.93 69.92
CA PRO A 675 -64.94 67.92 70.14
C PRO A 675 -63.49 67.41 70.48
N THR A 676 -62.52 68.32 70.29
CA THR A 676 -61.09 68.44 70.74
C THR A 676 -60.61 67.62 71.96
N THR A 677 -59.35 67.14 72.07
CA THR A 677 -58.07 67.94 72.17
C THR A 677 -56.74 67.18 71.89
N ASP A 678 -55.67 67.98 71.68
CA ASP A 678 -54.18 67.81 71.66
C ASP A 678 -53.50 66.79 72.65
N PRO A 679 -52.15 66.50 72.64
CA PRO A 679 -51.04 66.94 71.74
C PRO A 679 -50.04 65.86 71.20
N THR A 680 -49.09 66.33 70.36
CA THR A 680 -47.90 65.62 69.80
C THR A 680 -46.77 65.36 70.83
N PRO A 681 -45.76 64.48 70.58
CA PRO A 681 -44.53 64.91 69.87
C PRO A 681 -43.78 63.85 69.00
N SER A 682 -42.74 64.32 68.29
CA SER A 682 -41.67 63.58 67.57
C SER A 682 -40.42 63.38 68.50
N PRO A 683 -39.23 62.81 68.14
CA PRO A 683 -38.66 62.50 66.80
C PRO A 683 -37.79 61.18 66.67
N SER A 684 -36.96 61.16 65.60
CA SER A 684 -35.88 60.21 65.18
C SER A 684 -34.62 60.22 66.10
N PRO A 685 -33.41 59.60 65.83
CA PRO A 685 -32.91 58.84 64.65
C PRO A 685 -31.91 57.63 64.85
N THR A 686 -31.56 56.96 63.73
CA THR A 686 -30.25 56.39 63.26
C THR A 686 -29.23 55.65 64.17
N ALA A 687 -28.77 54.44 63.73
CA ALA A 687 -27.34 54.00 63.69
C ALA A 687 -27.09 52.72 62.83
N THR A 688 -25.86 52.54 62.32
CA THR A 688 -25.26 51.38 61.56
C THR A 688 -23.83 51.13 62.10
N PRO A 689 -23.00 50.15 61.63
CA PRO A 689 -23.19 49.03 60.67
C PRO A 689 -23.14 47.66 61.43
N ASP A 690 -22.66 46.48 60.99
CA ASP A 690 -22.03 45.87 59.78
C ASP A 690 -22.23 44.32 59.86
N GLY A 691 -21.92 43.41 58.93
CA GLY A 691 -21.44 43.46 57.53
C GLY A 691 -20.61 42.20 57.15
N GLY A 692 -20.66 41.73 55.88
CA GLY A 692 -19.68 40.77 55.33
C GLY A 692 -20.19 39.59 54.44
N ARG A 693 -19.72 39.57 53.18
CA ARG A 693 -19.59 38.46 52.19
C ARG A 693 -20.80 37.95 51.37
N ASP A 694 -20.66 38.19 50.06
CA ASP A 694 -20.67 37.26 48.91
C ASP A 694 -21.84 36.25 48.73
N GLY A 695 -22.57 36.20 47.60
CA GLY A 695 -22.51 37.06 46.40
C GLY A 695 -23.39 36.58 45.22
N HIS A 696 -23.48 37.42 44.16
CA HIS A 696 -24.14 37.23 42.85
C HIS A 696 -25.68 37.08 42.77
N LEU A 697 -26.31 38.07 42.11
CA LEU A 697 -27.48 37.99 41.20
C LEU A 697 -27.55 39.36 40.42
N PRO A 698 -28.44 39.61 39.42
CA PRO A 698 -27.91 39.84 38.06
C PRO A 698 -28.40 41.15 37.38
N ASP A 699 -28.27 41.14 36.05
CA ASP A 699 -29.16 41.75 35.05
C ASP A 699 -28.77 43.07 34.35
N THR A 700 -29.54 43.31 33.28
CA THR A 700 -29.21 44.03 32.06
C THR A 700 -29.50 45.53 32.09
N GLY A 701 -28.80 46.28 31.24
CA GLY A 701 -29.08 47.70 30.97
C GLY A 701 -28.44 48.17 29.66
N ALA A 702 -29.26 48.47 28.66
CA ALA A 702 -28.86 49.16 27.43
C ALA A 702 -29.03 50.70 27.61
N THR A 703 -28.59 51.64 26.77
CA THR A 703 -28.23 51.68 25.32
C THR A 703 -27.22 52.81 25.04
N THR A 704 -26.51 52.78 23.90
CA THR A 704 -25.97 53.95 23.12
C THR A 704 -25.35 53.38 21.82
N LEU A 705 -25.47 53.88 20.58
CA LEU A 705 -25.67 55.20 19.94
C LEU A 705 -24.34 55.88 19.49
N LEU A 706 -24.00 55.67 18.20
CA LEU A 706 -23.02 56.29 17.27
C LEU A 706 -21.63 56.77 17.76
N GLY A 707 -20.57 56.28 17.08
CA GLY A 707 -19.92 57.11 16.04
C GLY A 707 -18.38 57.28 16.01
N THR A 708 -17.74 56.76 14.93
CA THR A 708 -16.53 57.33 14.23
C THR A 708 -15.18 57.37 15.00
N LEU A 709 -13.96 57.35 14.42
CA LEU A 709 -13.42 57.14 13.06
C LEU A 709 -11.91 56.74 13.14
N PHE A 710 -11.33 56.11 12.10
CA PHE A 710 -9.86 56.01 11.81
C PHE A 710 -8.96 55.24 12.83
N ALA A 711 -7.73 54.75 12.52
CA ALA A 711 -7.04 54.42 11.25
C ALA A 711 -5.72 53.63 11.49
N VAL A 712 -5.32 52.75 10.54
CA VAL A 712 -3.89 52.42 10.16
C VAL A 712 -3.04 51.68 11.25
N ALA A 713 -2.05 50.79 10.98
CA ALA A 713 -1.39 50.28 9.77
C ALA A 713 -1.24 48.73 9.79
N GLY A 714 -0.53 48.15 8.82
CA GLY A 714 -0.12 46.73 8.80
C GLY A 714 1.39 46.53 8.54
N LEU A 715 1.77 45.35 8.03
CA LEU A 715 3.12 44.75 7.88
C LEU A 715 3.65 44.06 9.17
N GLY A 716 4.30 42.88 9.09
CA GLY A 716 4.48 42.02 7.91
C GLY A 716 5.38 40.78 8.14
N LEU A 717 5.52 39.99 7.07
CA LEU A 717 6.67 39.14 6.67
C LEU A 717 7.41 38.24 7.70
N GLY A 718 7.48 36.95 7.33
CA GLY A 718 8.73 36.44 6.73
C GLY A 718 9.67 35.62 7.63
N VAL A 719 9.57 34.30 7.53
CA VAL A 719 10.47 33.33 8.20
C VAL A 719 11.91 33.44 7.70
N LEU A 720 12.89 33.53 8.61
CA LEU A 720 14.28 33.15 8.34
C LEU A 720 15.03 32.82 9.64
N PHE A 721 15.56 31.60 9.76
CA PHE A 721 16.66 31.31 10.69
C PHE A 721 17.53 30.16 10.17
N VAL A 722 18.85 30.39 10.19
CA VAL A 722 19.88 29.39 9.89
C VAL A 722 20.80 29.31 11.11
N VAL A 723 21.03 28.10 11.64
CA VAL A 723 22.13 27.83 12.56
C VAL A 723 22.78 26.52 12.16
N ALA A 724 24.09 26.56 11.93
CA ALA A 724 24.93 25.37 11.77
C ALA A 724 25.86 25.25 12.98
N SER A 725 26.14 24.03 13.43
CA SER A 725 27.16 23.74 14.44
C SER A 725 28.06 22.59 14.00
N ARG A 726 29.37 22.72 14.25
CA ARG A 726 30.42 21.78 13.80
C ARG A 726 31.07 21.05 14.98
N ARG A 727 31.34 19.76 14.77
CA ARG A 727 32.53 18.99 15.23
C ARG A 727 33.10 19.21 16.65
N ARG A 728 33.15 18.11 17.41
CA ARG A 728 34.39 17.47 17.96
C ARG A 728 34.19 15.96 17.78
N ARG A 729 35.08 15.11 17.26
CA ARG A 729 36.52 14.88 17.53
C ARG A 729 36.82 14.62 19.01
N HIS A 730 36.78 13.35 19.39
CA HIS A 730 38.06 12.65 19.54
C HIS A 730 38.13 11.50 18.51
#